data_AF-A0A8S1ZU20-F1
#
_entry.id   AF-A0A8S1ZU20-F1
#
_cell.length_a   1.000
_cell.length_b   1.000
_cell.length_c   1.000
_cell.angle_alpha   90.00
_cell.angle_beta   90.00
_cell.angle_gamma   90.00
#
_symmetry.space_group_name_H-M   'P 1'
#
loop_
_entity.id
_entity.type
_entity.pdbx_description
1 polymer ?
#
loop_
_entity_poly.entity_id
_entity_poly.type
_entity_poly.pdbx_seq_one_letter_code
_entity_poly.pdbx_strand_id
1 'polypeptide(L)'
;MGCCKVPALIQAQVEMGLVNDVEHKSLFRRDTDSPQRKAASLMEQGSLSASFRERATKTPMNSVLQSFKIVILSNKLNLLLPFGPLAILLHYLTDNKGWIFLLSLVGITPLAERLGYATEQLACYTGSTVGGLLNATFGNVTELIISIFALKNGMIRVVQLTLLGSILSNMLLVLGCAFFCGGLVFSQKEQVFDKGNAVVNSGLLLMAVMGLLFPAVLHYTHSEVHAGSSELALSRFSSCIMLVAYAAYLFFQLKSQPSSYTPLTEETNQNEEASDDDEDPEISKWEAIIWLSILTAWVSLLSGYLVDAIEGASVSWKIPISFISVILLPIVGNAAEHAGAIMFAMKDKLDLSLGVAIGSSIQISMFAVPFCVVIGWMMGAQMDLNFQLFETAALFITVIVVAFFLQEGTSNYFKGLMLILCYLIVAASFFVHEDPHQDEFQMDLLKMWINKSSIESRFGNHKLNFFKSMGWGKVPGFMQAYVEMGLVDEVELKSLLEQETDSPQTKAASLMEQGSLRERRAKAPRNSVIQSFKIVILSKKLNLLLPFGPLAILVHYLTDNKGWFFLLSLVGITPLAERLGYATEQLACYTGSTVGGLLNATFGNVIELIISIIALKNGMIRVVQLTLLGSILSNILLVLGCAFFCGGLVFSRKNQVFDKGNAVVSSGMLLMAVNGLLFPTFLHYTYSEVHAGSSELALSRFISCIMLLAYAAYLFFQLKSQPSFYTEETNQNKEMSEGDEVPEISKWEAIIWLSILTAWVSILSGYLVDAIEGASVSWKIPISFISVILLPIVGNAAEHAGAIMFAMKDKLDLSLGVAIGSSIQISMFAVPFCVMIGWMMSAQMDLNFQLFETATLFITVIVVAFFLQEGTSNYFKGLMLILCYLIVAASFFVHEDPHQGWC
;
A
#
# COMPACT_ATOMS: atom_id res chain seq x y z
N MET A 1 -9.95 -61.40 35.93
CA MET A 1 -8.83 -61.32 34.96
C MET A 1 -8.87 -59.96 34.28
N GLY A 2 -7.79 -59.54 33.62
CA GLY A 2 -7.50 -58.15 33.27
C GLY A 2 -8.63 -57.40 32.54
N CYS A 3 -8.81 -56.13 32.89
CA CYS A 3 -9.79 -55.22 32.29
C CYS A 3 -9.13 -53.85 32.08
N CYS A 4 -9.31 -53.25 30.91
CA CYS A 4 -8.82 -51.91 30.59
C CYS A 4 -9.91 -51.10 29.87
N LYS A 5 -10.31 -49.98 30.48
CA LYS A 5 -11.11 -48.89 29.90
C LYS A 5 -10.77 -47.59 30.62
N VAL A 6 -10.51 -46.51 29.89
CA VAL A 6 -10.43 -45.15 30.46
C VAL A 6 -10.99 -44.14 29.44
N PRO A 7 -12.04 -43.37 29.79
CA PRO A 7 -12.51 -42.25 28.99
C PRO A 7 -12.61 -40.92 29.77
N ALA A 8 -12.58 -39.81 29.02
CA ALA A 8 -13.34 -38.55 29.19
C ALA A 8 -13.36 -37.75 30.53
N LEU A 9 -13.03 -36.45 30.39
CA LEU A 9 -13.75 -35.26 30.90
C LEU A 9 -13.84 -34.90 32.42
N ILE A 10 -13.73 -33.58 32.66
CA ILE A 10 -14.39 -32.75 33.70
C ILE A 10 -13.85 -32.78 35.16
N GLN A 11 -13.15 -31.68 35.51
CA GLN A 11 -13.40 -30.74 36.63
C GLN A 11 -13.82 -31.25 38.03
N ALA A 12 -13.00 -30.95 39.06
CA ALA A 12 -13.43 -30.78 40.46
C ALA A 12 -12.46 -29.89 41.27
N GLN A 13 -12.97 -29.22 42.30
CA GLN A 13 -12.22 -28.50 43.37
C GLN A 13 -12.52 -29.17 44.73
N VAL A 14 -12.17 -28.50 45.85
CA VAL A 14 -12.52 -28.85 47.26
C VAL A 14 -11.55 -29.92 47.84
N GLU A 15 -11.05 -29.86 49.09
CA GLU A 15 -11.54 -29.20 50.33
C GLU A 15 -10.45 -28.49 51.18
N MET A 16 -10.85 -27.88 52.31
CA MET A 16 -10.01 -27.13 53.27
C MET A 16 -9.52 -27.98 54.45
N GLY A 17 -8.40 -27.61 55.10
CA GLY A 17 -7.90 -28.26 56.33
C GLY A 17 -7.00 -27.35 57.18
N LEU A 18 -7.24 -27.32 58.50
CA LEU A 18 -6.71 -26.35 59.48
C LEU A 18 -5.20 -26.47 59.83
N VAL A 19 -4.56 -25.31 59.97
CA VAL A 19 -3.88 -24.79 61.19
C VAL A 19 -3.22 -25.80 62.15
N ASN A 20 -1.90 -25.63 62.40
CA ASN A 20 -1.35 -25.36 63.75
C ASN A 20 0.13 -24.91 63.76
N ASP A 21 0.52 -24.25 64.85
CA ASP A 21 1.87 -23.75 65.17
C ASP A 21 2.87 -24.85 65.59
N VAL A 22 4.16 -24.49 65.67
CA VAL A 22 4.91 -24.40 66.96
C VAL A 22 6.30 -23.78 66.74
N GLU A 23 6.67 -22.78 67.57
CA GLU A 23 8.03 -22.19 67.63
C GLU A 23 9.06 -23.18 68.20
N HIS A 24 10.37 -22.91 68.02
CA HIS A 24 11.23 -22.76 69.21
C HIS A 24 12.51 -21.93 68.97
N LYS A 25 12.93 -21.19 70.01
CA LYS A 25 14.10 -20.28 70.02
C LYS A 25 15.39 -20.97 70.52
N SER A 26 16.55 -20.49 70.06
CA SER A 26 17.88 -20.67 70.69
C SER A 26 18.71 -19.37 70.56
N LEU A 27 19.83 -19.22 71.29
CA LEU A 27 20.32 -17.87 71.66
C LEU A 27 21.85 -17.70 71.88
N PHE A 28 22.46 -16.77 71.13
CA PHE A 28 23.67 -15.95 71.41
C PHE A 28 24.95 -16.52 72.09
N ARG A 29 26.11 -16.40 71.41
CA ARG A 29 27.39 -15.71 71.83
C ARG A 29 28.38 -15.71 70.64
N ARG A 30 29.13 -14.67 70.23
CA ARG A 30 30.09 -13.71 70.88
C ARG A 30 31.34 -14.38 71.48
N ASP A 31 32.59 -13.92 71.31
CA ASP A 31 33.23 -12.81 70.54
C ASP A 31 34.78 -13.06 70.51
N THR A 32 35.56 -12.48 69.56
CA THR A 32 36.87 -11.77 69.78
C THR A 32 37.61 -11.30 68.50
N ASP A 33 37.91 -9.99 68.41
CA ASP A 33 39.15 -9.25 68.02
C ASP A 33 40.28 -9.84 67.13
N SER A 34 41.11 -9.10 66.37
CA SER A 34 41.16 -7.71 65.80
C SER A 34 42.49 -7.54 64.96
N PRO A 35 43.02 -6.34 64.57
CA PRO A 35 42.53 -5.42 63.53
C PRO A 35 43.61 -4.94 62.50
N GLN A 36 43.21 -4.64 61.24
CA GLN A 36 43.92 -3.74 60.29
C GLN A 36 43.00 -3.48 59.06
N ARG A 37 42.89 -2.30 58.42
CA ARG A 37 43.57 -0.99 58.58
C ARG A 37 42.55 0.18 58.56
N LYS A 38 42.85 1.28 59.27
CA LYS A 38 42.22 2.61 59.05
C LYS A 38 42.91 3.31 57.88
N ALA A 39 42.18 4.01 56.99
CA ALA A 39 42.65 5.20 56.23
C ALA A 39 41.59 5.82 55.27
N ALA A 40 40.32 6.06 55.68
CA ALA A 40 39.32 6.67 54.78
C ALA A 40 38.19 7.49 55.46
N SER A 41 38.34 7.89 56.73
CA SER A 41 37.20 8.36 57.55
C SER A 41 37.53 9.53 58.49
N LEU A 42 38.14 10.61 57.96
CA LEU A 42 38.37 11.87 58.69
C LEU A 42 38.27 13.10 57.77
N MET A 43 37.13 13.28 57.10
CA MET A 43 36.77 14.59 56.51
C MET A 43 35.25 14.86 56.47
N GLU A 44 34.50 14.27 57.41
CA GLU A 44 33.05 14.43 57.56
C GLU A 44 32.70 15.23 58.83
N GLN A 45 33.04 16.53 58.83
CA GLN A 45 32.58 17.52 59.82
C GLN A 45 32.98 18.93 59.33
N GLY A 46 32.25 19.46 58.33
CA GLY A 46 32.72 20.67 57.61
C GLY A 46 31.71 21.52 56.84
N SER A 47 30.40 21.23 56.85
CA SER A 47 29.42 22.03 56.07
C SER A 47 27.98 22.00 56.61
N LEU A 48 27.78 21.79 57.92
CA LEU A 48 26.45 21.70 58.56
C LEU A 48 25.77 23.08 58.74
N SER A 49 25.74 23.91 57.69
CA SER A 49 25.21 25.28 57.71
C SER A 49 24.70 25.79 56.34
N ALA A 50 24.16 24.90 55.50
CA ALA A 50 23.53 25.26 54.22
C ALA A 50 22.15 24.61 53.97
N SER A 51 21.63 23.79 54.88
CA SER A 51 20.38 23.02 54.76
C SER A 51 19.08 23.84 54.93
N PHE A 52 19.11 25.13 54.55
CA PHE A 52 17.97 26.03 54.70
C PHE A 52 17.81 27.00 53.51
N ARG A 53 18.04 26.50 52.28
CA ARG A 53 17.73 27.25 51.06
C ARG A 53 16.33 26.93 50.53
N GLU A 54 15.39 27.80 50.90
CA GLU A 54 14.15 28.09 50.18
C GLU A 54 13.40 26.88 49.57
N ARG A 55 12.62 26.17 50.40
CA ARG A 55 11.34 25.61 49.93
C ARG A 55 10.41 26.79 49.60
N ALA A 56 10.64 27.40 48.44
CA ALA A 56 9.90 28.56 47.98
C ALA A 56 8.42 28.18 47.80
N THR A 57 7.55 28.70 48.66
CA THR A 57 6.10 28.54 48.53
C THR A 57 5.64 29.30 47.29
N LYS A 58 5.55 28.61 46.14
CA LYS A 58 4.95 29.17 44.90
C LYS A 58 3.59 29.76 45.29
N THR A 59 3.46 31.09 45.19
CA THR A 59 2.17 31.76 45.34
C THR A 59 1.24 31.24 44.24
N PRO A 60 -0.05 30.94 44.54
CA PRO A 60 -0.92 30.26 43.58
C PRO A 60 -1.07 31.02 42.26
N MET A 61 -1.02 32.36 42.31
CA MET A 61 -1.07 33.22 41.13
C MET A 61 0.16 33.08 40.22
N ASN A 62 1.34 32.73 40.76
CA ASN A 62 2.53 32.43 39.95
C ASN A 62 2.48 31.03 39.33
N SER A 63 1.93 30.03 40.03
CA SER A 63 1.69 28.70 39.43
C SER A 63 0.71 28.79 38.27
N VAL A 64 -0.45 29.41 38.46
CA VAL A 64 -1.47 29.54 37.40
C VAL A 64 -0.94 30.29 36.18
N LEU A 65 -0.12 31.33 36.36
CA LEU A 65 0.51 32.06 35.25
C LEU A 65 1.60 31.22 34.54
N GLN A 66 2.34 30.39 35.29
CA GLN A 66 3.32 29.45 34.74
C GLN A 66 2.62 28.35 33.92
N SER A 67 1.59 27.70 34.48
CA SER A 67 0.80 26.66 33.81
C SER A 67 0.02 27.21 32.60
N PHE A 68 -0.45 28.47 32.65
CA PHE A 68 -0.99 29.15 31.46
C PHE A 68 0.05 29.32 30.36
N LYS A 69 1.28 29.75 30.69
CA LYS A 69 2.36 29.87 29.71
C LYS A 69 2.72 28.51 29.10
N ILE A 70 2.78 27.46 29.90
CA ILE A 70 3.08 26.09 29.44
C ILE A 70 1.98 25.59 28.49
N VAL A 71 0.70 25.63 28.91
CA VAL A 71 -0.40 25.10 28.10
C VAL A 71 -0.67 25.96 26.86
N ILE A 72 -0.71 27.29 26.96
CA ILE A 72 -1.15 28.17 25.86
C ILE A 72 0.00 28.72 25.01
N LEU A 73 1.26 28.74 25.47
CA LEU A 73 2.37 29.39 24.75
C LEU A 73 3.61 28.50 24.50
N SER A 74 3.62 27.22 24.90
CA SER A 74 4.79 26.35 24.67
C SER A 74 4.86 25.77 23.25
N ASN A 75 3.75 25.28 22.68
CA ASN A 75 3.78 24.65 21.35
C ASN A 75 3.72 25.68 20.20
N LYS A 76 4.48 25.42 19.13
CA LYS A 76 4.43 26.14 17.86
C LYS A 76 3.05 26.07 17.19
N LEU A 77 2.31 24.97 17.37
CA LEU A 77 0.94 24.84 16.86
C LEU A 77 -0.03 25.86 17.47
N ASN A 78 0.26 26.39 18.67
CA ASN A 78 -0.59 27.39 19.34
C ASN A 78 -0.65 28.73 18.58
N LEU A 79 0.20 28.93 17.56
CA LEU A 79 0.05 30.00 16.57
C LEU A 79 -1.29 29.94 15.82
N LEU A 80 -1.94 28.77 15.78
CA LEU A 80 -3.23 28.54 15.12
C LEU A 80 -4.45 28.85 16.02
N LEU A 81 -4.28 29.00 17.34
CA LEU A 81 -5.39 29.27 18.27
C LEU A 81 -6.27 30.48 17.89
N PRO A 82 -5.76 31.59 17.34
CA PRO A 82 -6.58 32.73 16.92
C PRO A 82 -7.61 32.40 15.83
N PHE A 83 -7.43 31.33 15.05
CA PHE A 83 -8.37 30.96 13.98
C PHE A 83 -9.72 30.45 14.51
N GLY A 84 -9.77 29.85 15.71
CA GLY A 84 -11.01 29.43 16.35
C GLY A 84 -11.95 30.62 16.66
N PRO A 85 -11.52 31.62 17.46
CA PRO A 85 -12.27 32.86 17.65
C PRO A 85 -12.56 33.62 16.35
N LEU A 86 -11.66 33.55 15.35
CA LEU A 86 -11.89 34.15 14.04
C LEU A 86 -13.01 33.44 13.26
N ALA A 87 -13.15 32.12 13.37
CA ALA A 87 -14.25 31.36 12.76
C ALA A 87 -15.60 31.77 13.33
N ILE A 88 -15.69 31.89 14.67
CA ILE A 88 -16.88 32.37 15.38
C ILE A 88 -17.21 33.81 14.93
N LEU A 89 -16.21 34.71 14.88
CA LEU A 89 -16.41 36.07 14.41
C LEU A 89 -16.88 36.10 12.94
N LEU A 90 -16.29 35.28 12.07
CA LEU A 90 -16.63 35.22 10.65
C LEU A 90 -18.06 34.70 10.43
N HIS A 91 -18.53 33.76 11.24
CA HIS A 91 -19.91 33.27 11.24
C HIS A 91 -20.93 34.38 11.53
N TYR A 92 -20.62 35.32 12.44
CA TYR A 92 -21.49 36.47 12.71
C TYR A 92 -21.33 37.63 11.71
N LEU A 93 -20.31 37.61 10.85
CA LEU A 93 -20.04 38.66 9.86
C LEU A 93 -20.38 38.26 8.41
N THR A 94 -20.39 36.96 8.07
CA THR A 94 -20.60 36.46 6.71
C THR A 94 -21.20 35.05 6.69
N ASP A 95 -22.07 34.76 5.72
CA ASP A 95 -22.59 33.39 5.47
C ASP A 95 -21.59 32.47 4.74
N ASN A 96 -20.28 32.79 4.70
CA ASN A 96 -19.31 32.02 3.93
C ASN A 96 -18.87 30.74 4.67
N LYS A 97 -19.75 29.72 4.62
CA LYS A 97 -19.54 28.40 5.26
C LYS A 97 -18.21 27.74 4.92
N GLY A 98 -17.66 27.92 3.70
CA GLY A 98 -16.35 27.37 3.34
C GLY A 98 -15.20 27.93 4.17
N TRP A 99 -15.16 29.25 4.42
CA TRP A 99 -14.16 29.85 5.31
C TRP A 99 -14.45 29.55 6.79
N ILE A 100 -15.72 29.52 7.20
CA ILE A 100 -16.10 29.17 8.59
C ILE A 100 -15.65 27.75 8.94
N PHE A 101 -15.86 26.79 8.03
CA PHE A 101 -15.37 25.42 8.16
C PHE A 101 -13.83 25.41 8.28
N LEU A 102 -13.11 26.01 7.33
CA LEU A 102 -11.64 26.01 7.32
C LEU A 102 -11.04 26.63 8.59
N LEU A 103 -11.58 27.76 9.05
CA LEU A 103 -11.10 28.45 10.25
C LEU A 103 -11.46 27.69 11.53
N SER A 104 -12.64 27.06 11.60
CA SER A 104 -13.00 26.20 12.75
C SER A 104 -12.07 25.00 12.82
N LEU A 105 -11.80 24.37 11.68
CA LEU A 105 -10.91 23.22 11.53
C LEU A 105 -9.49 23.56 12.02
N VAL A 106 -8.86 24.59 11.44
CA VAL A 106 -7.52 25.05 11.83
C VAL A 106 -7.48 25.55 13.30
N GLY A 107 -8.58 26.10 13.81
CA GLY A 107 -8.72 26.50 15.22
C GLY A 107 -8.82 25.34 16.20
N ILE A 108 -9.33 24.18 15.78
CA ILE A 108 -9.42 22.96 16.60
C ILE A 108 -8.06 22.25 16.70
N THR A 109 -7.22 22.28 15.65
CA THR A 109 -5.91 21.59 15.61
C THR A 109 -5.03 21.80 16.87
N PRO A 110 -4.78 23.03 17.37
CA PRO A 110 -3.99 23.23 18.58
C PRO A 110 -4.75 22.90 19.87
N LEU A 111 -6.09 22.97 19.86
CA LEU A 111 -6.90 22.62 21.03
C LEU A 111 -6.89 21.11 21.26
N ALA A 112 -7.03 20.31 20.20
CA ALA A 112 -6.91 18.85 20.23
C ALA A 112 -5.54 18.41 20.77
N GLU A 113 -4.46 19.03 20.27
CA GLU A 113 -3.10 18.70 20.71
C GLU A 113 -2.82 19.06 22.17
N ARG A 114 -3.27 20.23 22.63
CA ARG A 114 -3.16 20.60 24.06
C ARG A 114 -4.08 19.77 24.96
N LEU A 115 -5.17 19.23 24.43
CA LEU A 115 -6.11 18.35 25.13
C LEU A 115 -5.53 16.93 25.32
N GLY A 116 -4.80 16.42 24.32
CA GLY A 116 -3.96 15.22 24.45
C GLY A 116 -2.89 15.39 25.52
N TYR A 117 -2.09 16.47 25.46
CA TYR A 117 -1.10 16.80 26.49
C TYR A 117 -1.72 16.91 27.90
N ALA A 118 -2.88 17.56 28.06
CA ALA A 118 -3.57 17.65 29.35
C ALA A 118 -4.08 16.29 29.87
N THR A 119 -4.37 15.35 28.96
CA THR A 119 -4.73 13.95 29.28
C THR A 119 -3.53 13.17 29.77
N GLU A 120 -2.39 13.28 29.09
CA GLU A 120 -1.13 12.63 29.44
C GLU A 120 -0.62 13.09 30.81
N GLN A 121 -0.58 14.40 31.05
CA GLN A 121 -0.22 14.98 32.36
C GLN A 121 -1.17 14.53 33.49
N LEU A 122 -2.45 14.28 33.19
CA LEU A 122 -3.39 13.70 34.16
C LEU A 122 -3.17 12.20 34.38
N ALA A 123 -2.79 11.46 33.34
CA ALA A 123 -2.50 10.01 33.41
C ALA A 123 -1.39 9.71 34.44
N CYS A 124 -0.31 10.50 34.43
CA CYS A 124 0.79 10.43 35.40
C CYS A 124 0.31 10.40 36.86
N TYR A 125 -0.74 11.16 37.19
CA TYR A 125 -1.30 11.25 38.55
C TYR A 125 -2.38 10.21 38.88
N THR A 126 -2.61 9.21 38.04
CA THR A 126 -3.71 8.23 38.21
C THR A 126 -3.29 6.76 38.17
N GLY A 127 -2.04 6.48 37.80
CA GLY A 127 -1.49 5.11 37.74
C GLY A 127 -1.96 4.35 36.50
N SER A 128 -1.21 3.32 36.10
CA SER A 128 -1.34 2.67 34.77
C SER A 128 -2.77 2.31 34.37
N THR A 129 -3.56 1.70 35.25
CA THR A 129 -4.94 1.27 34.92
C THR A 129 -5.89 2.43 34.62
N VAL A 130 -5.83 3.52 35.39
CA VAL A 130 -6.73 4.68 35.21
C VAL A 130 -6.16 5.65 34.17
N GLY A 131 -4.83 5.82 34.13
CA GLY A 131 -4.14 6.60 33.11
C GLY A 131 -4.32 6.01 31.71
N GLY A 132 -4.25 4.69 31.56
CA GLY A 132 -4.53 4.00 30.29
C GLY A 132 -5.99 4.16 29.85
N LEU A 133 -6.95 4.06 30.77
CA LEU A 133 -8.37 4.32 30.49
C LEU A 133 -8.63 5.79 30.13
N LEU A 134 -7.99 6.73 30.83
CA LEU A 134 -8.04 8.16 30.50
C LEU A 134 -7.48 8.42 29.11
N ASN A 135 -6.31 7.86 28.77
CA ASN A 135 -5.70 8.04 27.45
C ASN A 135 -6.59 7.48 26.32
N ALA A 136 -7.12 6.27 26.50
CA ALA A 136 -8.06 5.67 25.56
C ALA A 136 -9.34 6.49 25.35
N THR A 137 -9.87 7.11 26.42
CA THR A 137 -11.14 7.86 26.37
C THR A 137 -10.95 9.30 25.90
N PHE A 138 -9.90 9.98 26.38
CA PHE A 138 -9.65 11.40 26.14
C PHE A 138 -8.72 11.69 24.97
N GLY A 139 -7.89 10.73 24.51
CA GLY A 139 -7.10 10.88 23.28
C GLY A 139 -8.00 11.11 22.06
N ASN A 140 -8.98 10.22 21.87
CA ASN A 140 -9.98 10.27 20.78
C ASN A 140 -11.14 11.25 21.03
N VAL A 141 -11.02 12.17 22.00
CA VAL A 141 -12.18 12.96 22.43
C VAL A 141 -12.58 14.03 21.42
N THR A 142 -11.64 14.52 20.61
CA THR A 142 -11.93 15.49 19.55
C THR A 142 -12.85 14.87 18.50
N GLU A 143 -12.54 13.63 18.11
CA GLU A 143 -13.24 12.81 17.12
C GLU A 143 -14.62 12.43 17.64
N LEU A 144 -14.70 12.04 18.93
CA LEU A 144 -15.95 11.75 19.61
C LEU A 144 -16.84 12.98 19.77
N ILE A 145 -16.28 14.16 20.08
CA ILE A 145 -17.04 15.42 20.17
C ILE A 145 -17.61 15.79 18.79
N ILE A 146 -16.78 15.81 17.74
CA ILE A 146 -17.22 16.08 16.36
C ILE A 146 -18.32 15.09 15.94
N SER A 147 -18.11 13.79 16.24
CA SER A 147 -19.08 12.72 15.96
C SER A 147 -20.41 12.92 16.69
N ILE A 148 -20.39 13.26 17.99
CA ILE A 148 -21.61 13.47 18.78
C ILE A 148 -22.38 14.71 18.30
N PHE A 149 -21.70 15.78 17.88
CA PHE A 149 -22.36 16.95 17.28
C PHE A 149 -22.96 16.64 15.91
N ALA A 150 -22.23 15.95 15.02
CA ALA A 150 -22.75 15.52 13.72
C ALA A 150 -23.96 14.57 13.89
N LEU A 151 -23.87 13.60 14.81
CA LEU A 151 -24.95 12.66 15.15
C LEU A 151 -26.19 13.37 15.70
N LYS A 152 -26.01 14.38 16.57
CA LYS A 152 -27.10 15.23 17.09
C LYS A 152 -27.79 16.03 15.99
N ASN A 153 -27.04 16.47 14.98
CA ASN A 153 -27.57 17.14 13.79
C ASN A 153 -28.09 16.16 12.71
N GLY A 154 -28.12 14.86 12.98
CA GLY A 154 -28.62 13.82 12.07
C GLY A 154 -27.65 13.38 10.96
N MET A 155 -26.44 13.94 10.91
CA MET A 155 -25.41 13.65 9.89
C MET A 155 -24.67 12.33 10.16
N ILE A 156 -25.41 11.23 10.22
CA ILE A 156 -24.91 9.86 10.45
C ILE A 156 -23.77 9.50 9.48
N ARG A 157 -23.92 9.85 8.20
CA ARG A 157 -22.90 9.57 7.17
C ARG A 157 -21.58 10.31 7.42
N VAL A 158 -21.63 11.55 7.90
CA VAL A 158 -20.43 12.32 8.29
C VAL A 158 -19.74 11.64 9.48
N VAL A 159 -20.48 11.12 10.46
CA VAL A 159 -19.90 10.38 11.60
C VAL A 159 -19.16 9.14 11.13
N GLN A 160 -19.81 8.29 10.31
CA GLN A 160 -19.19 7.11 9.72
C GLN A 160 -17.90 7.48 8.97
N LEU A 161 -17.99 8.40 8.01
CA LEU A 161 -16.87 8.75 7.14
C LEU A 161 -15.72 9.45 7.88
N THR A 162 -16.01 10.24 8.92
CA THR A 162 -14.96 10.86 9.78
C THR A 162 -14.18 9.80 10.56
N LEU A 163 -14.87 8.85 11.18
CA LEU A 163 -14.22 7.79 11.97
C LEU A 163 -13.49 6.79 11.06
N LEU A 164 -14.03 6.47 9.89
CA LEU A 164 -13.35 5.71 8.84
C LEU A 164 -12.04 6.40 8.42
N GLY A 165 -12.13 7.68 8.06
CA GLY A 165 -10.99 8.48 7.63
C GLY A 165 -9.91 8.62 8.69
N SER A 166 -10.29 8.65 9.97
CA SER A 166 -9.35 8.66 11.09
C SER A 166 -8.53 7.36 11.16
N ILE A 167 -9.17 6.20 10.97
CA ILE A 167 -8.46 4.91 10.86
C ILE A 167 -7.56 4.88 9.61
N LEU A 168 -8.08 5.29 8.44
CA LEU A 168 -7.32 5.30 7.18
C LEU A 168 -6.11 6.24 7.22
N SER A 169 -6.26 7.42 7.84
CA SER A 169 -5.17 8.39 8.07
C SER A 169 -4.09 7.79 8.97
N ASN A 170 -4.48 7.22 10.12
CA ASN A 170 -3.51 6.67 11.06
C ASN A 170 -2.79 5.42 10.50
N MET A 171 -3.52 4.58 9.76
CA MET A 171 -2.99 3.39 9.09
C MET A 171 -2.03 3.69 7.94
N LEU A 172 -2.32 4.67 7.08
CA LEU A 172 -1.55 4.92 5.86
C LEU A 172 -0.72 6.21 5.92
N LEU A 173 -1.34 7.34 6.26
CA LEU A 173 -0.67 8.64 6.25
C LEU A 173 0.31 8.79 7.41
N VAL A 174 -0.11 8.49 8.65
CA VAL A 174 0.75 8.64 9.83
C VAL A 174 1.87 7.61 9.84
N LEU A 175 1.52 6.34 9.70
CA LEU A 175 2.50 5.25 9.64
C LEU A 175 3.46 5.42 8.46
N GLY A 176 2.95 5.84 7.30
CA GLY A 176 3.74 6.15 6.13
C GLY A 176 4.72 7.31 6.36
N CYS A 177 4.25 8.44 6.89
CA CYS A 177 5.11 9.58 7.24
C CYS A 177 6.13 9.24 8.34
N ALA A 178 5.77 8.41 9.32
CA ALA A 178 6.67 7.98 10.39
C ALA A 178 7.80 7.09 9.84
N PHE A 179 7.47 6.05 9.07
CA PHE A 179 8.45 5.19 8.40
C PHE A 179 9.29 5.95 7.36
N PHE A 180 8.70 6.93 6.66
CA PHE A 180 9.41 7.77 5.69
C PHE A 180 10.42 8.70 6.37
N CYS A 181 9.98 9.49 7.35
CA CYS A 181 10.85 10.44 8.05
C CYS A 181 11.89 9.73 8.94
N GLY A 182 11.49 8.69 9.69
CA GLY A 182 12.41 7.84 10.46
C GLY A 182 13.43 7.17 9.56
N GLY A 183 12.99 6.47 8.51
CA GLY A 183 13.87 5.81 7.56
C GLY A 183 14.76 6.76 6.75
N LEU A 184 14.40 8.03 6.59
CA LEU A 184 15.28 9.05 6.00
C LEU A 184 16.36 9.49 6.99
N VAL A 185 16.02 9.75 8.25
CA VAL A 185 17.00 10.06 9.31
C VAL A 185 17.98 8.89 9.48
N PHE A 186 17.47 7.66 9.51
CA PHE A 186 18.24 6.44 9.67
C PHE A 186 18.54 5.73 8.33
N SER A 187 18.82 6.48 7.26
CA SER A 187 19.05 5.96 5.89
C SER A 187 20.12 4.86 5.75
N GLN A 188 20.93 4.59 6.78
CA GLN A 188 21.96 3.53 6.80
C GLN A 188 21.64 2.36 7.76
N LYS A 189 20.47 2.36 8.41
CA LYS A 189 20.06 1.36 9.41
C LYS A 189 18.58 1.02 9.20
N GLU A 190 18.23 -0.26 9.07
CA GLU A 190 16.82 -0.65 9.19
C GLU A 190 16.35 -0.44 10.64
N GLN A 191 15.24 0.27 10.80
CA GLN A 191 14.62 0.48 12.10
C GLN A 191 13.77 -0.74 12.44
N VAL A 192 13.82 -1.20 13.70
CA VAL A 192 13.22 -2.47 14.14
C VAL A 192 12.14 -2.21 15.19
N PHE A 193 11.12 -3.07 15.24
CA PHE A 193 10.04 -3.04 16.22
C PHE A 193 9.51 -4.45 16.56
N ASP A 194 8.72 -4.58 17.63
CA ASP A 194 8.23 -5.89 18.07
C ASP A 194 7.13 -6.47 17.16
N LYS A 195 7.38 -7.70 16.72
CA LYS A 195 6.50 -8.44 15.81
C LYS A 195 5.28 -9.02 16.53
N GLY A 196 5.39 -9.33 17.81
CA GLY A 196 4.29 -9.84 18.62
C GLY A 196 3.17 -8.81 18.76
N ASN A 197 3.53 -7.60 19.21
CA ASN A 197 2.65 -6.44 19.31
C ASN A 197 2.04 -6.09 17.95
N ALA A 198 2.84 -6.05 16.88
CA ALA A 198 2.35 -5.78 15.52
C ALA A 198 1.29 -6.80 15.04
N VAL A 199 1.50 -8.10 15.30
CA VAL A 199 0.55 -9.17 14.94
C VAL A 199 -0.72 -9.11 15.78
N VAL A 200 -0.62 -8.89 17.10
CA VAL A 200 -1.80 -8.74 17.98
C VAL A 200 -2.65 -7.54 17.55
N ASN A 201 -2.01 -6.40 17.28
CA ASN A 201 -2.69 -5.18 16.84
C ASN A 201 -3.36 -5.38 15.46
N SER A 202 -2.68 -6.04 14.51
CA SER A 202 -3.26 -6.38 13.20
C SER A 202 -4.48 -7.29 13.33
N GLY A 203 -4.46 -8.25 14.26
CA GLY A 203 -5.61 -9.12 14.55
C GLY A 203 -6.82 -8.39 15.11
N LEU A 204 -6.62 -7.36 15.95
CA LEU A 204 -7.68 -6.51 16.48
C LEU A 204 -8.32 -5.63 15.40
N LEU A 205 -7.51 -5.08 14.49
CA LEU A 205 -8.02 -4.34 13.33
C LEU A 205 -8.81 -5.25 12.38
N LEU A 206 -8.34 -6.47 12.13
CA LEU A 206 -9.06 -7.44 11.30
C LEU A 206 -10.40 -7.86 11.93
N MET A 207 -10.47 -7.96 13.26
CA MET A 207 -11.71 -8.15 14.02
C MET A 207 -12.67 -6.97 13.86
N ALA A 208 -12.16 -5.73 13.88
CA ALA A 208 -12.98 -4.54 13.65
C ALA A 208 -13.57 -4.54 12.24
N VAL A 209 -12.77 -4.84 11.21
CA VAL A 209 -13.25 -4.96 9.82
C VAL A 209 -14.32 -6.05 9.70
N MET A 210 -14.14 -7.21 10.34
CA MET A 210 -15.16 -8.26 10.39
C MET A 210 -16.49 -7.79 11.00
N GLY A 211 -16.44 -6.92 12.03
CA GLY A 211 -17.61 -6.32 12.66
C GLY A 211 -18.39 -5.33 11.80
N LEU A 212 -17.69 -4.67 10.85
CA LEU A 212 -18.25 -3.71 9.88
C LEU A 212 -18.72 -4.39 8.58
N LEU A 213 -18.03 -5.46 8.16
CA LEU A 213 -18.22 -6.08 6.86
C LEU A 213 -19.55 -6.82 6.73
N PHE A 214 -20.06 -7.47 7.78
CA PHE A 214 -21.32 -8.20 7.68
C PHE A 214 -22.56 -7.29 7.49
N PRO A 215 -22.72 -6.16 8.22
CA PRO A 215 -23.74 -5.15 7.91
C PRO A 215 -23.67 -4.66 6.45
N ALA A 216 -22.50 -4.21 5.99
CA ALA A 216 -22.33 -3.67 4.64
C ALA A 216 -22.61 -4.72 3.54
N VAL A 217 -22.20 -5.98 3.74
CA VAL A 217 -22.51 -7.07 2.80
C VAL A 217 -24.00 -7.39 2.78
N LEU A 218 -24.69 -7.44 3.92
CA LEU A 218 -26.14 -7.73 3.97
C LEU A 218 -26.98 -6.64 3.30
N HIS A 219 -26.60 -5.37 3.48
CA HIS A 219 -27.18 -4.25 2.74
C HIS A 219 -26.97 -4.44 1.24
N TYR A 220 -25.72 -4.69 0.81
CA TYR A 220 -25.36 -4.81 -0.59
C TYR A 220 -26.01 -6.00 -1.31
N THR A 221 -26.13 -7.16 -0.65
CA THR A 221 -26.79 -8.35 -1.24
C THR A 221 -28.32 -8.29 -1.19
N HIS A 222 -28.89 -7.30 -0.50
CA HIS A 222 -30.31 -7.22 -0.14
C HIS A 222 -30.88 -8.52 0.45
N SER A 223 -30.03 -9.33 1.09
CA SER A 223 -30.38 -10.68 1.58
C SER A 223 -30.74 -10.70 3.06
N GLU A 224 -31.22 -9.57 3.58
CA GLU A 224 -31.65 -9.43 4.96
C GLU A 224 -33.11 -9.86 5.18
N VAL A 225 -33.48 -10.20 6.43
CA VAL A 225 -34.80 -10.78 6.73
C VAL A 225 -35.89 -9.71 6.87
N HIS A 226 -35.53 -8.51 7.35
CA HIS A 226 -36.43 -7.36 7.48
C HIS A 226 -35.69 -6.08 7.08
N ALA A 227 -36.07 -5.49 5.95
CA ALA A 227 -35.40 -4.35 5.32
C ALA A 227 -34.97 -3.23 6.31
N GLY A 228 -33.67 -2.91 6.34
CA GLY A 228 -32.98 -1.96 7.24
C GLY A 228 -33.00 -2.33 8.73
N SER A 229 -34.05 -3.02 9.19
CA SER A 229 -34.25 -3.39 10.59
C SER A 229 -33.33 -4.52 11.03
N SER A 230 -33.03 -5.47 10.12
CA SER A 230 -32.07 -6.54 10.37
C SER A 230 -30.63 -6.00 10.40
N GLU A 231 -30.28 -5.12 9.48
CA GLU A 231 -28.98 -4.43 9.41
C GLU A 231 -28.68 -3.57 10.65
N LEU A 232 -29.62 -2.71 11.06
CA LEU A 232 -29.47 -1.85 12.26
C LEU A 232 -29.40 -2.68 13.55
N ALA A 233 -30.14 -3.79 13.63
CA ALA A 233 -30.05 -4.72 14.75
C ALA A 233 -28.70 -5.44 14.81
N LEU A 234 -28.18 -5.91 13.66
CA LEU A 234 -26.86 -6.52 13.57
C LEU A 234 -25.75 -5.51 13.92
N SER A 235 -25.86 -4.27 13.45
CA SER A 235 -24.91 -3.20 13.73
C SER A 235 -24.80 -2.90 15.23
N ARG A 236 -25.94 -2.82 15.94
CA ARG A 236 -25.98 -2.65 17.40
C ARG A 236 -25.42 -3.86 18.14
N PHE A 237 -25.73 -5.08 17.70
CA PHE A 237 -25.21 -6.32 18.28
C PHE A 237 -23.69 -6.46 18.11
N SER A 238 -23.19 -6.22 16.89
CA SER A 238 -21.76 -6.18 16.54
C SER A 238 -21.04 -5.11 17.38
N SER A 239 -21.62 -3.92 17.51
CA SER A 239 -21.06 -2.84 18.35
C SER A 239 -20.89 -3.24 19.81
N CYS A 240 -21.88 -3.91 20.41
CA CYS A 240 -21.77 -4.43 21.77
C CYS A 240 -20.65 -5.49 21.90
N ILE A 241 -20.45 -6.35 20.90
CA ILE A 241 -19.35 -7.33 20.89
C ILE A 241 -17.99 -6.63 20.76
N MET A 242 -17.86 -5.65 19.87
CA MET A 242 -16.62 -4.88 19.67
C MET A 242 -16.21 -4.15 20.94
N LEU A 243 -17.16 -3.50 21.64
CA LEU A 243 -16.92 -2.84 22.93
C LEU A 243 -16.50 -3.82 24.04
N VAL A 244 -17.08 -5.03 24.08
CA VAL A 244 -16.69 -6.08 25.04
C VAL A 244 -15.30 -6.63 24.72
N ALA A 245 -14.98 -6.84 23.43
CA ALA A 245 -13.66 -7.27 22.99
C ALA A 245 -12.59 -6.20 23.29
N TYR A 246 -12.92 -4.92 23.10
CA TYR A 246 -12.05 -3.80 23.45
C TYR A 246 -11.82 -3.69 24.96
N ALA A 247 -12.87 -3.84 25.78
CA ALA A 247 -12.74 -3.87 27.24
C ALA A 247 -11.91 -5.07 27.73
N ALA A 248 -12.03 -6.23 27.07
CA ALA A 248 -11.18 -7.40 27.34
C ALA A 248 -9.71 -7.19 26.92
N TYR A 249 -9.47 -6.50 25.80
CA TYR A 249 -8.13 -6.08 25.36
C TYR A 249 -7.48 -5.12 26.36
N LEU A 250 -8.17 -4.04 26.76
CA LEU A 250 -7.68 -3.12 27.80
C LEU A 250 -7.40 -3.85 29.12
N PHE A 251 -8.29 -4.75 29.55
CA PHE A 251 -8.08 -5.54 30.77
C PHE A 251 -6.86 -6.46 30.65
N PHE A 252 -6.62 -7.09 29.49
CA PHE A 252 -5.43 -7.89 29.23
C PHE A 252 -4.16 -7.03 29.25
N GLN A 253 -4.15 -5.91 28.50
CA GLN A 253 -3.02 -4.99 28.43
C GLN A 253 -2.61 -4.47 29.82
N LEU A 254 -3.58 -3.93 30.58
CA LEU A 254 -3.35 -3.30 31.89
C LEU A 254 -3.04 -4.30 33.02
N LYS A 255 -3.32 -5.59 32.85
CA LYS A 255 -3.10 -6.64 33.87
C LYS A 255 -1.94 -7.58 33.56
N SER A 256 -1.72 -7.91 32.28
CA SER A 256 -0.75 -8.93 31.85
C SER A 256 0.59 -8.35 31.41
N GLN A 257 0.68 -7.04 31.11
CA GLN A 257 1.91 -6.38 30.66
C GLN A 257 2.25 -5.09 31.46
N PRO A 258 2.21 -5.09 32.81
CA PRO A 258 2.53 -3.89 33.61
C PRO A 258 4.00 -3.41 33.50
N SER A 259 4.87 -4.17 32.82
CA SER A 259 6.28 -3.86 32.58
C SER A 259 6.62 -3.58 31.11
N SER A 260 5.63 -3.60 30.20
CA SER A 260 5.83 -3.39 28.75
C SER A 260 4.86 -2.34 28.19
N TYR A 261 4.15 -1.63 29.06
CA TYR A 261 3.17 -0.60 28.71
C TYR A 261 3.03 0.45 29.83
N THR A 262 4.16 0.93 30.35
CA THR A 262 4.21 2.23 31.02
C THR A 262 3.99 3.36 29.98
N PRO A 263 3.71 4.61 30.41
CA PRO A 263 3.57 5.74 29.50
C PRO A 263 4.79 5.88 28.57
N LEU A 264 4.59 6.53 27.42
CA LEU A 264 5.47 6.47 26.23
C LEU A 264 6.86 7.14 26.39
N THR A 265 7.33 7.34 27.63
CA THR A 265 8.55 8.06 27.98
C THR A 265 9.57 7.23 28.79
N GLU A 266 9.18 6.15 29.47
CA GLU A 266 10.09 5.41 30.37
C GLU A 266 11.29 4.73 29.69
N GLU A 267 11.20 4.32 28.41
CA GLU A 267 12.37 3.84 27.66
C GLU A 267 13.24 5.01 27.15
N THR A 268 13.64 5.91 28.06
CA THR A 268 14.58 7.00 27.79
C THR A 268 15.84 6.79 28.63
N ASN A 269 16.94 6.47 27.92
CA ASN A 269 18.31 6.38 28.42
C ASN A 269 18.65 5.23 29.38
N GLN A 270 19.20 4.14 28.82
CA GLN A 270 20.06 3.18 29.56
C GLN A 270 21.56 3.28 29.20
N ASN A 271 21.97 4.26 28.38
CA ASN A 271 23.34 4.38 27.84
C ASN A 271 23.91 5.81 27.80
N GLU A 272 23.38 6.75 28.58
CA GLU A 272 24.02 8.06 28.81
C GLU A 272 24.15 8.33 30.32
N GLU A 273 25.29 8.87 30.75
CA GLU A 273 25.61 9.03 32.18
C GLU A 273 25.10 10.38 32.73
N ALA A 274 24.26 10.30 33.75
CA ALA A 274 23.97 11.34 34.76
C ALA A 274 23.28 12.65 34.34
N SER A 275 21.94 12.65 34.41
CA SER A 275 21.14 13.81 34.86
C SER A 275 19.88 13.34 35.60
N ASP A 276 19.62 13.87 36.79
CA ASP A 276 18.40 13.62 37.57
C ASP A 276 17.21 14.40 36.97
N ASP A 277 16.61 13.87 35.91
CA ASP A 277 15.32 14.31 35.36
C ASP A 277 14.39 13.08 35.19
N ASP A 278 13.82 12.60 36.31
CA ASP A 278 12.47 12.02 36.25
C ASP A 278 11.55 13.09 35.64
N GLU A 279 10.70 12.77 34.66
CA GLU A 279 9.74 13.74 34.08
C GLU A 279 8.60 14.04 35.09
N ASP A 280 8.94 14.84 36.10
CA ASP A 280 8.06 15.37 37.13
C ASP A 280 6.95 16.20 36.45
N PRO A 281 5.66 15.79 36.49
CA PRO A 281 4.61 16.35 35.63
C PRO A 281 4.49 17.89 35.73
N GLU A 282 4.64 18.56 34.58
CA GLU A 282 4.85 20.01 34.45
C GLU A 282 3.71 20.86 35.06
N ILE A 283 2.49 20.31 35.07
CA ILE A 283 1.27 20.95 35.59
C ILE A 283 0.64 20.07 36.67
N SER A 284 0.12 20.68 37.74
CA SER A 284 -0.42 19.90 38.85
C SER A 284 -1.72 19.16 38.49
N LYS A 285 -2.01 18.04 39.18
CA LYS A 285 -3.22 17.21 38.94
C LYS A 285 -4.52 18.01 38.79
N TRP A 286 -4.72 19.03 39.62
CA TRP A 286 -5.91 19.89 39.56
C TRP A 286 -5.88 20.88 38.39
N GLU A 287 -4.70 21.41 38.04
CA GLU A 287 -4.52 22.24 36.84
C GLU A 287 -4.76 21.41 35.57
N ALA A 288 -4.28 20.16 35.51
CA ALA A 288 -4.56 19.24 34.40
C ALA A 288 -6.07 19.00 34.22
N ILE A 289 -6.81 18.69 35.29
CA ILE A 289 -8.28 18.53 35.24
C ILE A 289 -8.99 19.82 34.78
N ILE A 290 -8.54 20.99 35.25
CA ILE A 290 -9.09 22.29 34.86
C ILE A 290 -8.82 22.58 33.37
N TRP A 291 -7.60 22.36 32.90
CA TRP A 291 -7.23 22.56 31.49
C TRP A 291 -7.92 21.58 30.56
N LEU A 292 -7.98 20.30 30.92
CA LEU A 292 -8.76 19.27 30.20
C LEU A 292 -10.22 19.72 30.03
N SER A 293 -10.84 20.25 31.09
CA SER A 293 -12.22 20.74 31.07
C SER A 293 -12.40 21.99 30.19
N ILE A 294 -11.48 22.96 30.27
CA ILE A 294 -11.52 24.20 29.47
C ILE A 294 -11.31 23.90 27.98
N LEU A 295 -10.34 23.05 27.65
CA LEU A 295 -10.04 22.66 26.28
C LEU A 295 -11.18 21.83 25.68
N THR A 296 -11.74 20.87 26.43
CA THR A 296 -12.95 20.12 26.04
C THR A 296 -14.13 21.05 25.71
N ALA A 297 -14.36 22.08 26.53
CA ALA A 297 -15.41 23.06 26.29
C ALA A 297 -15.15 23.93 25.04
N TRP A 298 -13.90 24.30 24.77
CA TRP A 298 -13.52 25.06 23.57
C TRP A 298 -13.59 24.23 22.27
N VAL A 299 -13.16 22.96 22.30
CA VAL A 299 -13.36 22.02 21.20
C VAL A 299 -14.85 21.82 20.94
N SER A 300 -15.64 21.54 21.98
CA SER A 300 -17.11 21.40 21.90
C SER A 300 -17.80 22.63 21.28
N LEU A 301 -17.36 23.84 21.62
CA LEU A 301 -17.87 25.07 21.03
C LEU A 301 -17.56 25.18 19.53
N LEU A 302 -16.30 24.93 19.13
CA LEU A 302 -15.88 25.03 17.73
C LEU A 302 -16.40 23.89 16.86
N SER A 303 -16.54 22.68 17.41
CA SER A 303 -17.11 21.53 16.70
C SER A 303 -18.55 21.78 16.26
N GLY A 304 -19.33 22.58 16.99
CA GLY A 304 -20.64 23.05 16.52
C GLY A 304 -20.54 23.86 15.21
N TYR A 305 -19.75 24.94 15.21
CA TYR A 305 -19.55 25.78 14.02
C TYR A 305 -18.88 25.05 12.85
N LEU A 306 -18.00 24.08 13.13
CA LEU A 306 -17.39 23.20 12.15
C LEU A 306 -18.47 22.33 11.48
N VAL A 307 -19.25 21.60 12.27
CA VAL A 307 -20.27 20.65 11.82
C VAL A 307 -21.39 21.36 11.04
N ASP A 308 -21.89 22.50 11.54
CA ASP A 308 -22.92 23.31 10.86
C ASP A 308 -22.44 23.92 9.52
N ALA A 309 -21.13 23.90 9.27
CA ALA A 309 -20.51 24.43 8.05
C ALA A 309 -20.17 23.38 6.99
N ILE A 310 -20.15 22.07 7.30
CA ILE A 310 -19.65 20.99 6.41
C ILE A 310 -20.34 21.00 5.02
N GLU A 311 -21.67 20.94 4.99
CA GLU A 311 -22.44 20.94 3.74
C GLU A 311 -22.16 22.21 2.90
N GLY A 312 -22.06 23.36 3.56
CA GLY A 312 -21.78 24.63 2.89
C GLY A 312 -20.33 24.75 2.40
N ALA A 313 -19.37 24.08 3.05
CA ALA A 313 -18.02 23.97 2.56
C ALA A 313 -17.98 23.07 1.31
N SER A 314 -18.68 21.93 1.32
CA SER A 314 -18.83 21.05 0.15
C SER A 314 -19.39 21.81 -1.06
N VAL A 315 -20.51 22.53 -0.90
CA VAL A 315 -21.13 23.34 -1.97
C VAL A 315 -20.22 24.50 -2.42
N SER A 316 -19.55 25.19 -1.48
CA SER A 316 -18.68 26.34 -1.79
C SER A 316 -17.38 25.94 -2.51
N TRP A 317 -16.83 24.77 -2.19
CA TRP A 317 -15.57 24.27 -2.77
C TRP A 317 -15.79 23.33 -3.97
N LYS A 318 -17.01 22.79 -4.15
CA LYS A 318 -17.33 21.74 -5.12
C LYS A 318 -16.53 20.46 -4.89
N ILE A 319 -16.51 20.02 -3.64
CA ILE A 319 -15.80 18.81 -3.18
C ILE A 319 -16.82 17.94 -2.41
N PRO A 320 -16.89 16.62 -2.65
CA PRO A 320 -17.84 15.74 -1.96
C PRO A 320 -17.75 15.81 -0.43
N ILE A 321 -18.90 15.68 0.25
CA ILE A 321 -18.96 15.54 1.72
C ILE A 321 -18.15 14.33 2.19
N SER A 322 -18.14 13.27 1.39
CA SER A 322 -17.31 12.08 1.59
C SER A 322 -15.82 12.42 1.70
N PHE A 323 -15.24 13.11 0.71
CA PHE A 323 -13.84 13.56 0.75
C PHE A 323 -13.55 14.49 1.96
N ILE A 324 -14.44 15.44 2.25
CA ILE A 324 -14.26 16.34 3.41
C ILE A 324 -14.22 15.53 4.72
N SER A 325 -15.10 14.54 4.85
CA SER A 325 -15.23 13.71 6.06
C SER A 325 -14.07 12.71 6.21
N VAL A 326 -13.71 12.00 5.14
CA VAL A 326 -12.66 10.95 5.18
C VAL A 326 -11.25 11.55 5.20
N ILE A 327 -11.02 12.67 4.51
CA ILE A 327 -9.67 13.21 4.29
C ILE A 327 -9.39 14.47 5.12
N LEU A 328 -10.28 15.47 5.13
CA LEU A 328 -9.96 16.77 5.75
C LEU A 328 -10.19 16.82 7.26
N LEU A 329 -11.29 16.27 7.76
CA LEU A 329 -11.59 16.24 9.20
C LEU A 329 -10.51 15.49 10.02
N PRO A 330 -10.07 14.26 9.65
CA PRO A 330 -9.29 13.43 10.56
C PRO A 330 -7.80 13.83 10.62
N ILE A 331 -7.27 14.45 9.56
CA ILE A 331 -5.92 15.04 9.56
C ILE A 331 -5.77 16.08 10.68
N VAL A 332 -6.85 16.77 11.05
CA VAL A 332 -6.82 17.86 12.04
C VAL A 332 -7.14 17.41 13.46
N GLY A 333 -8.06 16.45 13.63
CA GLY A 333 -8.31 15.85 14.94
C GLY A 333 -7.06 15.15 15.48
N ASN A 334 -6.51 14.26 14.65
CA ASN A 334 -5.35 13.43 14.99
C ASN A 334 -3.99 14.14 14.85
N ALA A 335 -3.95 15.44 14.48
CA ALA A 335 -2.71 16.16 14.13
C ALA A 335 -1.60 16.10 15.22
N ALA A 336 -2.03 15.99 16.48
CA ALA A 336 -1.18 15.75 17.64
C ALA A 336 -0.44 14.40 17.55
N GLU A 337 -1.21 13.33 17.37
CA GLU A 337 -0.74 11.95 17.23
C GLU A 337 0.15 11.80 15.99
N HIS A 338 -0.22 12.45 14.89
CA HIS A 338 0.58 12.50 13.67
C HIS A 338 1.99 13.03 13.95
N ALA A 339 2.10 14.18 14.61
CA ALA A 339 3.38 14.81 14.95
C ALA A 339 4.18 13.99 15.97
N GLY A 340 3.50 13.40 16.97
CA GLY A 340 4.11 12.52 17.97
C GLY A 340 4.73 11.27 17.35
N ALA A 341 3.95 10.50 16.57
CA ALA A 341 4.41 9.29 15.90
C ALA A 341 5.63 9.54 15.00
N ILE A 342 5.57 10.58 14.15
CA ILE A 342 6.70 10.97 13.30
C ILE A 342 7.94 11.34 14.14
N MET A 343 7.76 12.06 15.26
CA MET A 343 8.88 12.40 16.15
C MET A 343 9.49 11.16 16.82
N PHE A 344 8.68 10.20 17.27
CA PHE A 344 9.18 8.95 17.85
C PHE A 344 9.96 8.11 16.83
N ALA A 345 9.48 8.00 15.59
CA ALA A 345 10.19 7.31 14.52
C ALA A 345 11.53 8.01 14.16
N MET A 346 11.55 9.34 14.14
CA MET A 346 12.79 10.14 13.97
C MET A 346 13.75 10.07 15.17
N LYS A 347 13.30 9.56 16.33
CA LYS A 347 14.11 9.27 17.53
C LYS A 347 14.46 7.78 17.67
N ASP A 348 14.25 6.99 16.62
CA ASP A 348 14.46 5.52 16.58
C ASP A 348 13.56 4.69 17.53
N LYS A 349 12.50 5.30 18.08
CA LYS A 349 11.52 4.64 18.96
C LYS A 349 10.29 4.18 18.18
N LEU A 350 10.45 3.22 17.26
CA LEU A 350 9.37 2.79 16.38
C LEU A 350 8.18 2.15 17.11
N ASP A 351 8.40 1.34 18.14
CA ASP A 351 7.31 0.73 18.91
C ASP A 351 6.36 1.77 19.52
N LEU A 352 6.87 2.95 19.91
CA LEU A 352 6.04 4.08 20.35
C LEU A 352 5.27 4.70 19.18
N SER A 353 5.91 4.90 18.03
CA SER A 353 5.24 5.41 16.82
C SER A 353 4.12 4.48 16.35
N LEU A 354 4.31 3.17 16.48
CA LEU A 354 3.34 2.13 16.16
C LEU A 354 2.23 2.07 17.22
N GLY A 355 2.60 2.21 18.50
CA GLY A 355 1.65 2.34 19.61
C GLY A 355 0.71 3.52 19.44
N VAL A 356 1.20 4.68 19.01
CA VAL A 356 0.38 5.86 18.68
C VAL A 356 -0.50 5.57 17.45
N ALA A 357 0.07 5.33 16.27
CA ALA A 357 -0.71 5.23 15.03
C ALA A 357 -1.68 4.04 15.02
N ILE A 358 -1.24 2.86 15.44
CA ILE A 358 -2.04 1.63 15.39
C ILE A 358 -2.93 1.51 16.63
N GLY A 359 -2.44 1.95 17.80
CA GLY A 359 -3.26 1.98 19.01
C GLY A 359 -4.46 2.93 18.88
N SER A 360 -4.24 4.14 18.34
CA SER A 360 -5.32 5.07 17.98
C SER A 360 -6.27 4.45 16.95
N SER A 361 -5.74 3.83 15.88
CA SER A 361 -6.57 3.10 14.89
C SER A 361 -7.49 2.04 15.53
N ILE A 362 -6.98 1.25 16.49
CA ILE A 362 -7.76 0.25 17.25
C ILE A 362 -8.77 0.91 18.18
N GLN A 363 -8.42 2.02 18.84
CA GLN A 363 -9.34 2.78 19.69
C GLN A 363 -10.51 3.35 18.88
N ILE A 364 -10.24 3.91 17.70
CA ILE A 364 -11.29 4.40 16.81
C ILE A 364 -12.18 3.25 16.33
N SER A 365 -11.57 2.15 15.85
CA SER A 365 -12.32 1.05 15.20
C SER A 365 -13.08 0.16 16.20
N MET A 366 -12.51 -0.16 17.36
CA MET A 366 -13.09 -1.08 18.35
C MET A 366 -13.81 -0.37 19.50
N PHE A 367 -13.62 0.94 19.69
CA PHE A 367 -14.31 1.74 20.70
C PHE A 367 -15.12 2.90 20.10
N ALA A 368 -14.50 3.88 19.40
CA ALA A 368 -15.22 5.10 19.01
C ALA A 368 -16.39 4.85 18.04
N VAL A 369 -16.19 4.06 16.99
CA VAL A 369 -17.23 3.66 16.03
C VAL A 369 -18.42 2.94 16.72
N PRO A 370 -18.22 1.82 17.44
CA PRO A 370 -19.32 1.12 18.09
C PRO A 370 -19.93 1.90 19.28
N PHE A 371 -19.16 2.78 19.93
CA PHE A 371 -19.69 3.71 20.93
C PHE A 371 -20.66 4.72 20.28
N CYS A 372 -20.35 5.25 19.09
CA CYS A 372 -21.26 6.13 18.36
C CYS A 372 -22.57 5.44 17.96
N VAL A 373 -22.55 4.14 17.59
CA VAL A 373 -23.78 3.34 17.38
C VAL A 373 -24.62 3.24 18.66
N VAL A 374 -23.97 2.98 19.80
CA VAL A 374 -24.64 2.84 21.11
C VAL A 374 -25.19 4.18 21.62
N ILE A 375 -24.46 5.29 21.42
CA ILE A 375 -24.93 6.65 21.72
C ILE A 375 -26.08 7.04 20.77
N GLY A 376 -25.99 6.72 19.48
CA GLY A 376 -27.06 6.93 18.52
C GLY A 376 -28.34 6.20 18.93
N TRP A 377 -28.23 4.94 19.35
CA TRP A 377 -29.35 4.17 19.88
C TRP A 377 -29.97 4.83 21.14
N MET A 378 -29.16 5.35 22.06
CA MET A 378 -29.66 6.12 23.23
C MET A 378 -30.33 7.44 22.84
N MET A 379 -29.86 8.11 21.78
CA MET A 379 -30.43 9.35 21.24
C MET A 379 -31.66 9.13 20.33
N GLY A 380 -32.00 7.88 20.00
CA GLY A 380 -33.05 7.54 19.04
C GLY A 380 -32.62 7.66 17.56
N ALA A 381 -31.34 7.98 17.29
CA ALA A 381 -30.78 8.04 15.95
C ALA A 381 -30.51 6.63 15.39
N GLN A 382 -30.56 6.51 14.07
CA GLN A 382 -30.31 5.27 13.33
C GLN A 382 -28.83 5.16 12.92
N MET A 383 -27.91 5.39 13.86
CA MET A 383 -26.48 5.12 13.63
C MET A 383 -26.26 3.61 13.57
N ASP A 384 -25.60 3.15 12.51
CA ASP A 384 -25.30 1.75 12.20
C ASP A 384 -23.81 1.56 11.82
N LEU A 385 -23.45 0.33 11.45
CA LEU A 385 -22.11 -0.08 11.01
C LEU A 385 -22.05 -0.36 9.50
N ASN A 386 -23.03 0.09 8.72
CA ASN A 386 -23.00 0.00 7.26
C ASN A 386 -22.31 1.23 6.68
N PHE A 387 -21.00 1.10 6.48
CA PHE A 387 -20.19 2.15 5.86
C PHE A 387 -20.34 2.18 4.34
N GLN A 388 -21.19 1.34 3.74
CA GLN A 388 -21.25 1.02 2.30
C GLN A 388 -20.02 0.23 1.79
N LEU A 389 -20.16 -0.33 0.58
CA LEU A 389 -19.24 -1.34 0.04
C LEU A 389 -17.84 -0.78 -0.25
N PHE A 390 -17.76 0.45 -0.78
CA PHE A 390 -16.51 1.09 -1.19
C PHE A 390 -15.60 1.37 0.02
N GLU A 391 -16.16 1.93 1.09
CA GLU A 391 -15.52 2.22 2.37
C GLU A 391 -15.07 0.95 3.09
N THR A 392 -15.95 -0.05 3.15
CA THR A 392 -15.65 -1.35 3.78
C THR A 392 -14.50 -2.04 3.05
N ALA A 393 -14.48 -1.97 1.71
CA ALA A 393 -13.35 -2.43 0.91
C ALA A 393 -12.09 -1.58 1.18
N ALA A 394 -12.18 -0.25 1.18
CA ALA A 394 -11.06 0.66 1.44
C ALA A 394 -10.36 0.36 2.77
N LEU A 395 -11.14 0.13 3.84
CA LEU A 395 -10.64 -0.21 5.16
C LEU A 395 -10.05 -1.63 5.20
N PHE A 396 -10.73 -2.62 4.61
CA PHE A 396 -10.26 -4.01 4.54
C PHE A 396 -8.92 -4.13 3.81
N ILE A 397 -8.81 -3.48 2.64
CA ILE A 397 -7.57 -3.37 1.86
C ILE A 397 -6.48 -2.70 2.71
N THR A 398 -6.79 -1.56 3.34
CA THR A 398 -5.83 -0.81 4.17
C THR A 398 -5.28 -1.64 5.33
N VAL A 399 -6.16 -2.31 6.09
CA VAL A 399 -5.75 -3.16 7.23
C VAL A 399 -4.89 -4.34 6.76
N ILE A 400 -5.21 -4.96 5.62
CA ILE A 400 -4.38 -6.03 5.02
C ILE A 400 -3.00 -5.49 4.62
N VAL A 401 -2.95 -4.39 3.86
CA VAL A 401 -1.70 -3.78 3.37
C VAL A 401 -0.78 -3.43 4.54
N VAL A 402 -1.32 -2.78 5.58
CA VAL A 402 -0.55 -2.43 6.78
C VAL A 402 -0.09 -3.66 7.54
N ALA A 403 -0.95 -4.67 7.75
CA ALA A 403 -0.55 -5.92 8.40
C ALA A 403 0.62 -6.61 7.68
N PHE A 404 0.59 -6.70 6.34
CA PHE A 404 1.69 -7.25 5.54
C PHE A 404 2.99 -6.46 5.68
N PHE A 405 2.93 -5.12 5.68
CA PHE A 405 4.11 -4.25 5.84
C PHE A 405 4.73 -4.35 7.24
N LEU A 406 3.90 -4.59 8.26
CA LEU A 406 4.33 -4.68 9.66
C LEU A 406 4.91 -6.03 10.05
N GLN A 407 4.51 -7.11 9.38
CA GLN A 407 4.80 -8.49 9.81
C GLN A 407 6.31 -8.83 9.91
N GLU A 408 7.17 -8.07 9.22
CA GLU A 408 8.62 -8.24 9.33
C GLU A 408 9.26 -7.65 10.58
N GLY A 409 8.61 -6.73 11.31
CA GLY A 409 9.26 -6.00 12.38
C GLY A 409 10.36 -5.04 11.93
N THR A 410 10.42 -4.67 10.65
CA THR A 410 11.38 -3.68 10.13
C THR A 410 10.70 -2.59 9.33
N SER A 411 11.21 -1.36 9.45
CA SER A 411 10.79 -0.19 8.68
C SER A 411 11.99 0.46 8.01
N ASN A 412 11.71 1.01 6.82
CA ASN A 412 12.63 1.82 6.04
C ASN A 412 11.81 2.88 5.27
N TYR A 413 12.48 3.89 4.72
CA TYR A 413 11.78 5.02 4.08
C TYR A 413 10.96 4.59 2.86
N PHE A 414 11.32 3.48 2.21
CA PHE A 414 10.59 2.98 1.05
C PHE A 414 9.24 2.39 1.46
N LYS A 415 9.20 1.55 2.52
CA LYS A 415 7.95 1.10 3.15
C LYS A 415 7.05 2.28 3.53
N GLY A 416 7.63 3.35 4.08
CA GLY A 416 6.91 4.58 4.41
C GLY A 416 6.32 5.32 3.21
N LEU A 417 7.13 5.54 2.17
CA LEU A 417 6.69 6.18 0.92
C LEU A 417 5.51 5.44 0.28
N MET A 418 5.54 4.10 0.25
CA MET A 418 4.46 3.30 -0.33
C MET A 418 3.12 3.48 0.41
N LEU A 419 3.14 3.57 1.75
CA LEU A 419 1.93 3.82 2.54
C LEU A 419 1.37 5.24 2.28
N ILE A 420 2.24 6.26 2.13
CA ILE A 420 1.84 7.62 1.72
C ILE A 420 1.20 7.59 0.33
N LEU A 421 1.80 6.91 -0.65
CA LEU A 421 1.25 6.81 -2.00
C LEU A 421 -0.07 6.02 -2.03
N CYS A 422 -0.23 5.01 -1.17
CA CYS A 422 -1.49 4.31 -0.97
C CYS A 422 -2.57 5.24 -0.39
N TYR A 423 -2.24 6.10 0.57
CA TYR A 423 -3.16 7.13 1.07
C TYR A 423 -3.58 8.12 -0.01
N LEU A 424 -2.68 8.50 -0.93
CA LEU A 424 -3.03 9.37 -2.06
C LEU A 424 -3.97 8.69 -3.08
N ILE A 425 -3.86 7.37 -3.29
CA ILE A 425 -4.82 6.60 -4.08
C ILE A 425 -6.20 6.59 -3.40
N VAL A 426 -6.23 6.30 -2.08
CA VAL A 426 -7.47 6.35 -1.27
C VAL A 426 -8.12 7.73 -1.35
N ALA A 427 -7.36 8.80 -1.09
CA ALA A 427 -7.86 10.17 -1.09
C ALA A 427 -8.40 10.61 -2.46
N ALA A 428 -7.69 10.29 -3.56
CA ALA A 428 -8.17 10.58 -4.91
C ALA A 428 -9.43 9.79 -5.28
N SER A 429 -9.58 8.57 -4.77
CA SER A 429 -10.77 7.76 -4.99
C SER A 429 -11.97 8.32 -4.21
N PHE A 430 -11.78 8.76 -2.97
CA PHE A 430 -12.79 9.52 -2.22
C PHE A 430 -13.12 10.90 -2.81
N PHE A 431 -12.24 11.49 -3.64
CA PHE A 431 -12.49 12.77 -4.29
C PHE A 431 -13.50 12.68 -5.44
N VAL A 432 -13.62 11.52 -6.10
CA VAL A 432 -14.65 11.25 -7.12
C VAL A 432 -15.78 10.33 -6.65
N HIS A 433 -15.66 9.72 -5.46
CA HIS A 433 -16.76 8.97 -4.84
C HIS A 433 -17.85 9.93 -4.31
N GLU A 434 -19.04 9.84 -4.88
CA GLU A 434 -20.24 10.55 -4.42
C GLU A 434 -21.14 9.57 -3.67
N ASP A 435 -21.69 10.03 -2.53
CA ASP A 435 -22.66 9.26 -1.75
C ASP A 435 -23.96 9.06 -2.58
N PRO A 436 -24.50 7.82 -2.70
CA PRO A 436 -25.77 7.61 -3.38
C PRO A 436 -26.90 8.37 -2.66
N HIS A 437 -27.55 9.29 -3.39
CA HIS A 437 -28.58 10.16 -2.82
C HIS A 437 -29.78 9.37 -2.28
N GLN A 438 -30.08 9.52 -0.98
CA GLN A 438 -31.22 8.85 -0.33
C GLN A 438 -32.59 9.19 -0.96
N ASP A 439 -32.69 10.32 -1.67
CA ASP A 439 -33.88 10.70 -2.44
C ASP A 439 -34.20 9.72 -3.58
N GLU A 440 -33.24 8.92 -4.05
CA GLU A 440 -33.49 7.97 -5.14
C GLU A 440 -34.46 6.86 -4.72
N PHE A 441 -34.62 6.53 -3.43
CA PHE A 441 -35.68 5.61 -2.99
C PHE A 441 -37.09 6.22 -3.14
N GLN A 442 -37.25 7.52 -2.89
CA GLN A 442 -38.52 8.20 -3.20
C GLN A 442 -38.71 8.36 -4.70
N MET A 443 -37.67 8.72 -5.45
CA MET A 443 -37.76 8.85 -6.90
C MET A 443 -37.96 7.51 -7.61
N ASP A 444 -37.49 6.38 -7.10
CA ASP A 444 -37.75 5.06 -7.67
C ASP A 444 -39.13 4.53 -7.29
N LEU A 445 -39.64 4.81 -6.09
CA LEU A 445 -41.06 4.63 -5.80
C LEU A 445 -41.94 5.52 -6.70
N LEU A 446 -41.52 6.76 -6.98
CA LEU A 446 -42.21 7.66 -7.89
C LEU A 446 -42.10 7.18 -9.35
N LYS A 447 -40.93 6.74 -9.82
CA LYS A 447 -40.71 6.13 -11.14
C LYS A 447 -41.53 4.84 -11.26
N MET A 448 -41.60 3.98 -10.25
CA MET A 448 -42.46 2.79 -10.23
C MET A 448 -43.95 3.16 -10.29
N TRP A 449 -44.38 4.19 -9.56
CA TRP A 449 -45.78 4.65 -9.56
C TRP A 449 -46.18 5.34 -10.88
N ILE A 450 -45.28 6.16 -11.44
CA ILE A 450 -45.42 6.80 -12.77
C ILE A 450 -45.36 5.76 -13.89
N ASN A 451 -44.49 4.76 -13.81
CA ASN A 451 -44.42 3.70 -14.82
C ASN A 451 -45.66 2.80 -14.74
N LYS A 452 -46.13 2.46 -13.53
CA LYS A 452 -47.38 1.71 -13.33
C LYS A 452 -48.61 2.44 -13.89
N SER A 453 -48.69 3.77 -13.74
CA SER A 453 -49.74 4.59 -14.36
C SER A 453 -49.51 4.91 -15.85
N SER A 454 -48.26 4.90 -16.33
CA SER A 454 -47.93 5.05 -17.75
C SER A 454 -48.16 3.76 -18.56
N ILE A 455 -48.13 2.59 -17.92
CA ILE A 455 -48.45 1.30 -18.56
C ILE A 455 -49.95 1.21 -18.85
N GLU A 456 -50.81 1.74 -17.97
CA GLU A 456 -52.27 1.78 -18.18
C GLU A 456 -52.73 2.82 -19.23
N SER A 457 -51.84 3.72 -19.68
CA SER A 457 -52.18 4.80 -20.63
C SER A 457 -51.49 4.71 -22.00
N ARG A 458 -50.58 3.76 -22.24
CA ARG A 458 -49.79 3.67 -23.51
C ARG A 458 -50.32 2.69 -24.57
N PHE A 459 -51.59 2.29 -24.53
CA PHE A 459 -52.27 1.68 -25.68
C PHE A 459 -53.09 2.72 -26.46
N GLY A 460 -52.42 3.63 -27.17
CA GLY A 460 -53.07 4.66 -27.99
C GLY A 460 -52.16 5.43 -28.97
N ASN A 461 -52.35 5.17 -30.27
CA ASN A 461 -52.09 6.05 -31.43
C ASN A 461 -50.67 6.60 -31.75
N HIS A 462 -49.97 5.87 -32.64
CA HIS A 462 -49.27 6.31 -33.88
C HIS A 462 -48.64 7.74 -34.08
N LYS A 463 -47.39 7.72 -34.58
CA LYS A 463 -46.75 8.53 -35.69
C LYS A 463 -46.86 10.09 -35.64
N LEU A 464 -45.77 10.85 -35.85
CA LEU A 464 -45.06 11.00 -37.15
C LEU A 464 -43.72 11.79 -37.01
N ASN A 465 -42.94 11.92 -38.11
CA ASN A 465 -41.57 12.45 -38.17
C ASN A 465 -41.45 14.00 -38.29
N PHE A 466 -40.35 14.55 -37.76
CA PHE A 466 -39.48 15.60 -38.38
C PHE A 466 -38.21 15.79 -37.50
N PHE A 467 -37.04 16.22 -37.98
CA PHE A 467 -36.62 16.67 -39.31
C PHE A 467 -35.17 16.20 -39.58
N LYS A 468 -34.79 15.95 -40.83
CA LYS A 468 -33.39 15.72 -41.25
C LYS A 468 -33.05 16.52 -42.51
N SER A 469 -32.26 17.59 -42.40
CA SER A 469 -31.29 18.08 -43.40
C SER A 469 -30.90 19.55 -43.19
N MET A 470 -29.59 19.83 -43.23
CA MET A 470 -28.95 20.73 -44.21
C MET A 470 -27.47 20.33 -44.30
N GLY A 471 -26.85 20.47 -45.47
CA GLY A 471 -25.45 20.05 -45.68
C GLY A 471 -24.84 20.55 -46.98
N TRP A 472 -23.58 20.98 -46.89
CA TRP A 472 -22.65 21.46 -47.93
C TRP A 472 -21.24 21.06 -47.42
N GLY A 473 -20.15 20.88 -48.19
CA GLY A 473 -19.84 20.90 -49.63
C GLY A 473 -18.35 20.50 -49.79
N LYS A 474 -17.87 20.10 -50.99
CA LYS A 474 -16.54 19.44 -51.15
C LYS A 474 -15.47 20.27 -51.90
N VAL A 475 -14.26 20.40 -51.30
CA VAL A 475 -12.89 20.07 -51.87
C VAL A 475 -12.40 20.84 -53.14
N PRO A 476 -11.10 20.92 -53.60
CA PRO A 476 -9.72 20.61 -53.07
C PRO A 476 -8.69 21.80 -53.13
N GLY A 477 -7.38 21.59 -52.85
CA GLY A 477 -6.30 22.39 -53.52
C GLY A 477 -4.86 22.54 -52.95
N PHE A 478 -3.99 21.52 -53.09
CA PHE A 478 -2.49 21.45 -53.17
C PHE A 478 -1.47 22.65 -53.00
N MET A 479 -0.23 22.26 -52.63
CA MET A 479 1.12 22.91 -52.74
C MET A 479 1.53 24.10 -51.81
N GLN A 480 2.82 24.44 -51.57
CA GLN A 480 4.12 23.72 -51.42
C GLN A 480 5.28 24.70 -51.02
N ALA A 481 6.32 24.22 -50.30
CA ALA A 481 7.61 24.90 -49.99
C ALA A 481 7.53 26.14 -49.04
N TYR A 482 8.60 26.72 -48.44
CA TYR A 482 10.08 26.56 -48.38
C TYR A 482 10.54 27.10 -46.96
N VAL A 483 11.79 27.14 -46.45
CA VAL A 483 13.19 26.92 -46.91
C VAL A 483 14.06 26.35 -45.74
N GLU A 484 15.40 26.34 -45.85
CA GLU A 484 16.37 25.73 -44.91
C GLU A 484 16.96 26.67 -43.84
N MET A 485 17.50 26.08 -42.75
CA MET A 485 18.77 26.40 -42.05
C MET A 485 19.03 25.26 -41.03
N GLY A 486 20.26 24.83 -40.68
CA GLY A 486 21.60 25.14 -41.19
C GLY A 486 22.67 24.50 -40.27
N LEU A 487 23.56 23.66 -40.82
CA LEU A 487 24.54 22.81 -40.11
C LEU A 487 25.51 23.52 -39.13
N VAL A 488 25.91 22.82 -38.06
CA VAL A 488 27.29 22.79 -37.49
C VAL A 488 27.61 21.38 -36.98
N ASP A 489 28.85 20.92 -37.15
CA ASP A 489 29.38 19.58 -36.81
C ASP A 489 30.13 19.51 -35.46
N GLU A 490 30.65 18.33 -35.11
CA GLU A 490 31.54 18.09 -33.95
C GLU A 490 32.91 18.82 -34.03
N VAL A 491 33.63 18.79 -32.89
CA VAL A 491 35.08 19.05 -32.71
C VAL A 491 35.53 20.53 -32.68
N GLU A 492 35.60 21.11 -31.48
CA GLU A 492 36.86 21.51 -30.81
C GLU A 492 36.58 22.15 -29.44
N LEU A 493 36.80 21.41 -28.34
CA LEU A 493 36.88 21.99 -26.99
C LEU A 493 37.94 21.27 -26.15
N LYS A 494 39.23 21.46 -26.50
CA LYS A 494 40.36 20.87 -25.77
C LYS A 494 41.54 21.83 -25.60
N SER A 495 41.24 23.06 -25.20
CA SER A 495 42.18 23.99 -24.59
C SER A 495 41.46 24.80 -23.50
N LEU A 496 42.23 25.47 -22.63
CA LEU A 496 41.73 26.33 -21.54
C LEU A 496 40.93 25.61 -20.43
N LEU A 497 41.64 24.77 -19.67
CA LEU A 497 41.82 25.07 -18.25
C LEU A 497 43.13 24.47 -17.73
N GLU A 498 44.01 25.35 -17.27
CA GLU A 498 45.20 25.05 -16.46
C GLU A 498 44.75 24.74 -15.00
N GLN A 499 45.58 24.31 -14.04
CA GLN A 499 47.03 24.44 -13.91
C GLN A 499 47.62 23.31 -13.02
N GLU A 500 48.90 23.41 -12.69
CA GLU A 500 49.71 22.32 -12.12
C GLU A 500 49.48 22.01 -10.63
N THR A 501 49.77 20.76 -10.22
CA THR A 501 50.80 20.49 -9.18
C THR A 501 51.21 19.02 -9.20
N ASP A 502 52.43 18.73 -9.66
CA ASP A 502 52.99 17.36 -9.71
C ASP A 502 53.84 17.07 -8.45
N SER A 503 53.80 15.85 -7.92
CA SER A 503 54.66 15.43 -6.81
C SER A 503 55.26 14.03 -7.03
N PRO A 504 56.54 13.80 -6.65
CA PRO A 504 57.35 12.73 -7.24
C PRO A 504 57.13 11.33 -6.63
N GLN A 505 55.96 11.03 -6.07
CA GLN A 505 55.62 9.69 -5.55
C GLN A 505 54.60 8.92 -6.40
N THR A 506 53.71 9.62 -7.11
CA THR A 506 52.64 8.99 -7.92
C THR A 506 53.18 8.19 -9.12
N LYS A 507 54.36 8.55 -9.63
CA LYS A 507 54.99 7.96 -10.83
C LYS A 507 55.46 6.51 -10.67
N ALA A 508 55.61 6.01 -9.44
CA ALA A 508 55.92 4.59 -9.21
C ALA A 508 54.66 3.71 -9.31
N ALA A 509 53.57 4.10 -8.64
CA ALA A 509 52.30 3.39 -8.68
C ALA A 509 51.70 3.36 -10.08
N SER A 510 51.66 4.51 -10.77
CA SER A 510 51.06 4.62 -12.10
C SER A 510 51.78 3.79 -13.18
N LEU A 511 53.06 3.44 -13.00
CA LEU A 511 53.78 2.57 -13.95
C LEU A 511 53.50 1.08 -13.73
N MET A 512 53.22 0.63 -12.49
CA MET A 512 52.68 -0.72 -12.26
C MET A 512 51.23 -0.83 -12.73
N GLU A 513 50.42 0.21 -12.53
CA GLU A 513 49.02 0.23 -12.95
C GLU A 513 48.85 0.32 -14.48
N GLN A 514 49.69 1.10 -15.18
CA GLN A 514 49.70 1.12 -16.65
C GLN A 514 50.20 -0.18 -17.29
N GLY A 515 50.94 -1.01 -16.54
CA GLY A 515 51.27 -2.38 -16.94
C GLY A 515 50.03 -3.27 -16.97
N SER A 516 49.29 -3.35 -15.86
CA SER A 516 48.12 -4.24 -15.72
C SER A 516 46.88 -3.75 -16.50
N LEU A 517 46.66 -2.44 -16.59
CA LEU A 517 45.53 -1.85 -17.32
C LEU A 517 45.67 -1.95 -18.85
N ARG A 518 46.88 -2.20 -19.39
CA ARG A 518 47.05 -2.42 -20.84
C ARG A 518 46.64 -3.82 -21.30
N GLU A 519 46.71 -4.83 -20.44
CA GLU A 519 46.28 -6.20 -20.78
C GLU A 519 44.82 -6.50 -20.39
N ARG A 520 44.19 -5.69 -19.52
CA ARG A 520 42.77 -5.85 -19.13
C ARG A 520 41.75 -5.07 -19.96
N ARG A 521 42.09 -4.65 -21.19
CA ARG A 521 41.09 -4.30 -22.22
C ARG A 521 40.75 -5.53 -23.07
N ALA A 522 39.92 -6.41 -22.51
CA ALA A 522 39.28 -7.48 -23.27
C ALA A 522 38.40 -6.84 -24.37
N LYS A 523 38.90 -6.85 -25.61
CA LYS A 523 38.05 -6.62 -26.77
C LYS A 523 37.16 -7.85 -26.94
N ALA A 524 35.85 -7.67 -26.95
CA ALA A 524 34.93 -8.69 -27.45
C ALA A 524 35.42 -9.20 -28.82
N PRO A 525 35.33 -10.51 -29.10
CA PRO A 525 35.81 -11.07 -30.35
C PRO A 525 35.11 -10.36 -31.51
N ARG A 526 35.88 -9.95 -32.53
CA ARG A 526 35.31 -9.33 -33.74
C ARG A 526 34.67 -10.40 -34.61
N ASN A 527 33.57 -10.94 -34.11
CA ASN A 527 32.77 -11.97 -34.73
C ASN A 527 32.33 -11.52 -36.13
N SER A 528 32.37 -12.44 -37.09
CA SER A 528 31.70 -12.21 -38.37
C SER A 528 30.19 -12.08 -38.13
N VAL A 529 29.50 -11.27 -38.93
CA VAL A 529 28.02 -11.17 -38.89
C VAL A 529 27.36 -12.56 -39.00
N ILE A 530 28.02 -13.51 -39.67
CA ILE A 530 27.62 -14.93 -39.78
C ILE A 530 27.71 -15.67 -38.43
N GLN A 531 28.70 -15.37 -37.59
CA GLN A 531 28.79 -15.92 -36.23
C GLN A 531 27.72 -15.31 -35.33
N SER A 532 27.53 -13.99 -35.35
CA SER A 532 26.48 -13.31 -34.56
C SER A 532 25.08 -13.79 -34.97
N PHE A 533 24.84 -14.01 -36.27
CA PHE A 533 23.64 -14.69 -36.77
C PHE A 533 23.49 -16.11 -36.21
N LYS A 534 24.57 -16.91 -36.20
CA LYS A 534 24.54 -18.28 -35.66
C LYS A 534 24.28 -18.30 -34.14
N ILE A 535 24.87 -17.38 -33.39
CA ILE A 535 24.69 -17.23 -31.93
C ILE A 535 23.25 -16.82 -31.62
N VAL A 536 22.71 -15.80 -32.29
CA VAL A 536 21.32 -15.38 -32.06
C VAL A 536 20.33 -16.42 -32.59
N ILE A 537 20.37 -16.77 -33.88
CA ILE A 537 19.28 -17.51 -34.55
C ILE A 537 19.42 -19.04 -34.46
N LEU A 538 20.62 -19.62 -34.23
CA LEU A 538 20.85 -21.07 -34.33
C LEU A 538 21.36 -21.76 -33.05
N SER A 539 21.48 -21.04 -31.92
CA SER A 539 22.09 -21.58 -30.69
C SER A 539 21.19 -22.51 -29.86
N LYS A 540 19.90 -22.24 -29.74
CA LYS A 540 19.00 -22.98 -28.83
C LYS A 540 17.90 -23.77 -29.54
N LYS A 541 17.47 -24.86 -28.88
CA LYS A 541 16.43 -25.78 -29.36
C LYS A 541 15.06 -25.10 -29.58
N LEU A 542 14.75 -24.05 -28.82
CA LEU A 542 13.50 -23.29 -28.96
C LEU A 542 13.36 -22.65 -30.35
N ASN A 543 14.48 -22.29 -30.99
CA ASN A 543 14.52 -21.67 -32.31
C ASN A 543 13.98 -22.59 -33.43
N LEU A 544 13.77 -23.89 -33.16
CA LEU A 544 13.00 -24.80 -34.02
C LEU A 544 11.56 -24.33 -34.27
N LEU A 545 11.04 -23.44 -33.41
CA LEU A 545 9.72 -22.82 -33.55
C LEU A 545 9.71 -21.57 -34.44
N LEU A 546 10.86 -21.00 -34.82
CA LEU A 546 10.91 -19.80 -35.68
C LEU A 546 10.16 -19.93 -37.02
N PRO A 547 10.13 -21.08 -37.71
CA PRO A 547 9.35 -21.25 -38.95
C PRO A 547 7.83 -21.08 -38.77
N PHE A 548 7.31 -21.17 -37.54
CA PHE A 548 5.86 -21.06 -37.28
C PHE A 548 5.34 -19.63 -37.50
N GLY A 549 6.18 -18.59 -37.33
CA GLY A 549 5.81 -17.20 -37.64
C GLY A 549 5.51 -16.98 -39.13
N PRO A 550 6.47 -17.24 -40.04
CA PRO A 550 6.21 -17.22 -41.49
C PRO A 550 5.08 -18.18 -41.93
N LEU A 551 4.96 -19.35 -41.28
CA LEU A 551 3.87 -20.30 -41.55
C LEU A 551 2.50 -19.75 -41.14
N ALA A 552 2.39 -18.99 -40.05
CA ALA A 552 1.15 -18.33 -39.64
C ALA A 552 0.70 -17.34 -40.71
N ILE A 553 1.60 -16.48 -41.18
CA ILE A 553 1.32 -15.52 -42.26
C ILE A 553 0.89 -16.26 -43.54
N LEU A 554 1.53 -17.38 -43.88
CA LEU A 554 1.13 -18.21 -45.03
C LEU A 554 -0.27 -18.83 -44.83
N VAL A 555 -0.58 -19.33 -43.63
CA VAL A 555 -1.88 -19.93 -43.30
C VAL A 555 -3.01 -18.91 -43.29
N HIS A 556 -2.75 -17.65 -42.92
CA HIS A 556 -3.68 -16.53 -43.07
C HIS A 556 -4.09 -16.28 -44.54
N TYR A 557 -3.11 -16.28 -45.46
CA TYR A 557 -3.40 -16.08 -46.89
C TYR A 557 -3.98 -17.32 -47.59
N LEU A 558 -3.82 -18.52 -47.02
CA LEU A 558 -4.32 -19.78 -47.60
C LEU A 558 -5.61 -20.30 -46.98
N THR A 559 -5.97 -19.87 -45.76
CA THR A 559 -7.14 -20.39 -45.02
C THR A 559 -7.82 -19.31 -44.18
N ASP A 560 -9.15 -19.30 -44.17
CA ASP A 560 -9.97 -18.42 -43.31
C ASP A 560 -10.07 -18.93 -41.85
N ASN A 561 -9.24 -19.89 -41.44
CA ASN A 561 -9.27 -20.43 -40.09
C ASN A 561 -8.41 -19.59 -39.13
N LYS A 562 -9.03 -18.52 -38.60
CA LYS A 562 -8.43 -17.61 -37.64
C LYS A 562 -7.88 -18.30 -36.38
N GLY A 563 -8.46 -19.43 -35.94
CA GLY A 563 -7.98 -20.20 -34.79
C GLY A 563 -6.61 -20.86 -35.02
N TRP A 564 -6.41 -21.52 -36.16
CA TRP A 564 -5.09 -22.06 -36.53
C TRP A 564 -4.07 -20.94 -36.75
N PHE A 565 -4.47 -19.83 -37.38
CA PHE A 565 -3.62 -18.67 -37.58
C PHE A 565 -3.15 -18.04 -36.26
N PHE A 566 -4.05 -17.87 -35.28
CA PHE A 566 -3.71 -17.42 -33.92
C PHE A 566 -2.69 -18.36 -33.27
N LEU A 567 -2.94 -19.67 -33.25
CA LEU A 567 -2.04 -20.66 -32.64
C LEU A 567 -0.63 -20.67 -33.28
N LEU A 568 -0.54 -20.59 -34.60
CA LEU A 568 0.74 -20.55 -35.31
C LEU A 568 1.51 -19.25 -35.03
N SER A 569 0.81 -18.11 -34.94
CA SER A 569 1.40 -16.82 -34.58
C SER A 569 1.95 -16.86 -33.15
N LEU A 570 1.16 -17.41 -32.22
CA LEU A 570 1.50 -17.60 -30.81
C LEU A 570 2.76 -18.47 -30.65
N VAL A 571 2.80 -19.64 -31.28
CA VAL A 571 4.01 -20.52 -31.30
C VAL A 571 5.21 -19.85 -32.00
N GLY A 572 4.97 -19.01 -33.02
CA GLY A 572 6.01 -18.26 -33.72
C GLY A 572 6.65 -17.14 -32.90
N ILE A 573 5.94 -16.58 -31.91
CA ILE A 573 6.42 -15.52 -31.02
C ILE A 573 7.29 -16.08 -29.89
N THR A 574 6.97 -17.26 -29.35
CA THR A 574 7.72 -17.91 -28.25
C THR A 574 9.25 -17.94 -28.43
N PRO A 575 9.83 -18.34 -29.58
CA PRO A 575 11.29 -18.29 -29.76
C PRO A 575 11.83 -16.86 -29.87
N LEU A 576 11.08 -15.94 -30.49
CA LEU A 576 11.49 -14.55 -30.67
C LEU A 576 11.60 -13.84 -29.32
N ALA A 577 10.70 -14.16 -28.38
CA ALA A 577 10.76 -13.68 -27.00
C ALA A 577 12.12 -13.96 -26.36
N GLU A 578 12.57 -15.22 -26.41
CA GLU A 578 13.85 -15.62 -25.84
C GLU A 578 15.05 -14.93 -26.52
N ARG A 579 14.98 -14.73 -27.85
CA ARG A 579 16.04 -14.00 -28.58
C ARG A 579 16.09 -12.52 -28.19
N LEU A 580 14.93 -11.91 -27.94
CA LEU A 580 14.77 -10.49 -27.63
C LEU A 580 15.22 -10.16 -26.20
N GLY A 581 14.93 -11.05 -25.24
CA GLY A 581 15.52 -11.01 -23.89
C GLY A 581 17.05 -11.12 -23.93
N TYR A 582 17.60 -12.12 -24.63
CA TYR A 582 19.06 -12.26 -24.80
C TYR A 582 19.71 -11.03 -25.45
N ALA A 583 19.09 -10.44 -26.49
CA ALA A 583 19.61 -9.21 -27.11
C ALA A 583 19.59 -8.00 -26.16
N THR A 584 18.62 -7.96 -25.22
CA THR A 584 18.52 -6.96 -24.16
C THR A 584 19.62 -7.15 -23.11
N GLU A 585 19.83 -8.37 -22.64
CA GLU A 585 20.85 -8.74 -21.66
C GLU A 585 22.27 -8.42 -22.17
N GLN A 586 22.58 -8.83 -23.41
CA GLN A 586 23.86 -8.52 -24.05
C GLN A 586 24.05 -7.00 -24.26
N LEU A 587 22.98 -6.22 -24.45
CA LEU A 587 23.05 -4.76 -24.50
C LEU A 587 23.25 -4.13 -23.11
N ALA A 588 22.59 -4.66 -22.08
CA ALA A 588 22.69 -4.20 -20.70
C ALA A 588 24.15 -4.25 -20.20
N CYS A 589 24.87 -5.33 -20.51
CA CYS A 589 26.30 -5.49 -20.23
C CYS A 589 27.20 -4.35 -20.75
N TYR A 590 26.79 -3.63 -21.81
CA TYR A 590 27.52 -2.48 -22.36
C TYR A 590 27.13 -1.11 -21.76
N THR A 591 26.20 -1.06 -20.80
CA THR A 591 25.59 0.20 -20.32
C THR A 591 25.73 0.46 -18.82
N GLY A 592 26.25 -0.51 -18.05
CA GLY A 592 26.40 -0.40 -16.59
C GLY A 592 25.10 -0.71 -15.84
N SER A 593 25.18 -0.93 -14.52
CA SER A 593 24.06 -1.45 -13.72
C SER A 593 22.78 -0.60 -13.80
N THR A 594 22.89 0.72 -13.71
CA THR A 594 21.72 1.62 -13.72
C THR A 594 20.98 1.63 -15.05
N VAL A 595 21.69 1.77 -16.17
CA VAL A 595 21.07 1.83 -17.51
C VAL A 595 20.72 0.43 -18.01
N GLY A 596 21.52 -0.58 -17.66
CA GLY A 596 21.24 -1.98 -17.96
C GLY A 596 20.00 -2.49 -17.23
N GLY A 597 19.81 -2.12 -15.95
CA GLY A 597 18.58 -2.42 -15.20
C GLY A 597 17.35 -1.74 -15.80
N LEU A 598 17.45 -0.47 -16.21
CA LEU A 598 16.37 0.24 -16.89
C LEU A 598 16.05 -0.36 -18.27
N LEU A 599 17.07 -0.77 -19.04
CA LEU A 599 16.89 -1.50 -20.30
C LEU A 599 16.17 -2.83 -20.07
N ASN A 600 16.60 -3.61 -19.07
CA ASN A 600 15.98 -4.91 -18.77
C ASN A 600 14.52 -4.75 -18.33
N ALA A 601 14.22 -3.77 -17.49
CA ALA A 601 12.85 -3.43 -17.10
C ALA A 601 11.96 -3.01 -18.28
N THR A 602 12.51 -2.24 -19.22
CA THR A 602 11.76 -1.72 -20.38
C THR A 602 11.58 -2.80 -21.47
N PHE A 603 12.61 -3.60 -21.72
CA PHE A 603 12.65 -4.55 -22.83
C PHE A 603 12.31 -6.00 -22.47
N GLY A 604 12.30 -6.39 -21.19
CA GLY A 604 11.77 -7.70 -20.77
C GLY A 604 10.28 -7.83 -21.14
N ASN A 605 9.47 -6.88 -20.65
CA ASN A 605 8.02 -6.80 -20.87
C ASN A 605 7.61 -6.25 -22.25
N VAL A 606 8.53 -6.24 -23.24
CA VAL A 606 8.31 -5.53 -24.51
C VAL A 606 7.24 -6.19 -25.38
N ILE A 607 7.01 -7.50 -25.21
CA ILE A 607 6.06 -8.27 -26.03
C ILE A 607 4.65 -7.99 -25.56
N GLU A 608 4.47 -7.92 -24.24
CA GLU A 608 3.26 -7.58 -23.51
C GLU A 608 2.88 -6.13 -23.86
N LEU A 609 3.87 -5.23 -23.88
CA LEU A 609 3.69 -3.85 -24.34
C LEU A 609 3.37 -3.76 -25.84
N ILE A 610 4.02 -4.53 -26.72
CA ILE A 610 3.72 -4.54 -28.17
C ILE A 610 2.29 -5.03 -28.42
N ILE A 611 1.90 -6.17 -27.83
CA ILE A 611 0.55 -6.74 -27.93
C ILE A 611 -0.47 -5.73 -27.38
N SER A 612 -0.18 -5.13 -26.21
CA SER A 612 -1.05 -4.13 -25.59
C SER A 612 -1.22 -2.88 -26.45
N ILE A 613 -0.14 -2.31 -26.99
CA ILE A 613 -0.21 -1.08 -27.81
C ILE A 613 -0.95 -1.33 -29.13
N ILE A 614 -0.81 -2.51 -29.73
CA ILE A 614 -1.57 -2.86 -30.95
C ILE A 614 -3.05 -3.12 -30.62
N ALA A 615 -3.35 -3.83 -29.53
CA ALA A 615 -4.73 -4.03 -29.07
C ALA A 615 -5.41 -2.70 -28.69
N LEU A 616 -4.72 -1.77 -28.01
CA LEU A 616 -5.18 -0.40 -27.75
C LEU A 616 -5.50 0.35 -29.05
N LYS A 617 -4.60 0.26 -30.05
CA LYS A 617 -4.80 0.89 -31.36
C LYS A 617 -6.04 0.35 -32.08
N ASN A 618 -6.34 -0.92 -31.91
CA ASN A 618 -7.52 -1.59 -32.44
C ASN A 618 -8.78 -1.42 -31.56
N GLY A 619 -8.70 -0.66 -30.45
CA GLY A 619 -9.83 -0.43 -29.54
C GLY A 619 -10.11 -1.57 -28.54
N MET A 620 -9.32 -2.65 -28.55
CA MET A 620 -9.50 -3.84 -27.71
C MET A 620 -8.98 -3.64 -26.27
N ILE A 621 -9.47 -2.59 -25.59
CA ILE A 621 -9.11 -2.23 -24.20
C ILE A 621 -9.23 -3.43 -23.24
N ARG A 622 -10.32 -4.21 -23.35
CA ARG A 622 -10.55 -5.40 -22.53
C ARG A 622 -9.45 -6.46 -22.70
N VAL A 623 -8.99 -6.70 -23.94
CA VAL A 623 -7.88 -7.64 -24.23
C VAL A 623 -6.58 -7.17 -23.57
N VAL A 624 -6.31 -5.86 -23.58
CA VAL A 624 -5.12 -5.27 -22.94
C VAL A 624 -5.14 -5.53 -21.43
N GLN A 625 -6.26 -5.22 -20.78
CA GLN A 625 -6.47 -5.44 -19.36
C GLN A 625 -6.30 -6.92 -19.01
N LEU A 626 -7.03 -7.82 -19.69
CA LEU A 626 -6.94 -9.26 -19.51
C LEU A 626 -5.52 -9.82 -19.70
N THR A 627 -4.79 -9.37 -20.73
CA THR A 627 -3.45 -9.87 -21.05
C THR A 627 -2.43 -9.48 -19.98
N LEU A 628 -2.47 -8.23 -19.51
CA LEU A 628 -1.56 -7.75 -18.47
C LEU A 628 -1.88 -8.39 -17.10
N LEU A 629 -3.15 -8.54 -16.75
CA LEU A 629 -3.59 -9.25 -15.54
C LEU A 629 -3.19 -10.73 -15.59
N GLY A 630 -3.38 -11.40 -16.73
CA GLY A 630 -2.94 -12.78 -16.94
C GLY A 630 -1.44 -12.97 -16.86
N SER A 631 -0.66 -11.99 -17.32
CA SER A 631 0.81 -12.01 -17.23
C SER A 631 1.28 -11.95 -15.77
N ILE A 632 0.67 -11.09 -14.95
CA ILE A 632 0.91 -11.06 -13.50
C ILE A 632 0.53 -12.40 -12.85
N LEU A 633 -0.69 -12.90 -13.09
CA LEU A 633 -1.20 -14.16 -12.52
C LEU A 633 -0.33 -15.37 -12.91
N SER A 634 0.09 -15.45 -14.17
CA SER A 634 0.96 -16.52 -14.67
C SER A 634 2.32 -16.50 -13.97
N ASN A 635 2.92 -15.32 -13.80
CA ASN A 635 4.22 -15.20 -13.14
C ASN A 635 4.15 -15.55 -11.64
N ILE A 636 3.16 -15.02 -10.90
CA ILE A 636 3.09 -15.23 -9.44
C ILE A 636 2.48 -16.59 -9.02
N LEU A 637 1.73 -17.28 -9.88
CA LEU A 637 1.22 -18.64 -9.61
C LEU A 637 1.91 -19.73 -10.42
N LEU A 638 1.87 -19.65 -11.76
CA LEU A 638 2.36 -20.73 -12.62
C LEU A 638 3.89 -20.83 -12.59
N VAL A 639 4.61 -19.72 -12.77
CA VAL A 639 6.09 -19.72 -12.78
C VAL A 639 6.62 -20.00 -11.39
N LEU A 640 6.19 -19.23 -10.40
CA LEU A 640 6.61 -19.40 -9.00
C LEU A 640 6.26 -20.80 -8.48
N GLY A 641 5.08 -21.32 -8.84
CA GLY A 641 4.65 -22.68 -8.54
C GLY A 641 5.54 -23.73 -9.21
N CYS A 642 5.81 -23.63 -10.51
CA CYS A 642 6.72 -24.53 -11.22
C CYS A 642 8.16 -24.45 -10.69
N ALA A 643 8.65 -23.27 -10.34
CA ALA A 643 9.97 -23.06 -9.76
C ALA A 643 10.10 -23.75 -8.41
N PHE A 644 9.18 -23.49 -7.47
CA PHE A 644 9.14 -24.15 -6.16
C PHE A 644 8.88 -25.66 -6.27
N PHE A 645 8.12 -26.12 -7.27
CA PHE A 645 7.85 -27.53 -7.52
C PHE A 645 9.11 -28.25 -8.05
N CYS A 646 9.71 -27.75 -9.14
CA CYS A 646 10.89 -28.38 -9.74
C CYS A 646 12.14 -28.26 -8.88
N GLY A 647 12.40 -27.09 -8.28
CA GLY A 647 13.48 -26.91 -7.30
C GLY A 647 13.26 -27.78 -6.07
N GLY A 648 12.07 -27.74 -5.47
CA GLY A 648 11.70 -28.56 -4.33
C GLY A 648 11.74 -30.08 -4.60
N LEU A 649 11.54 -30.52 -5.85
CA LEU A 649 11.73 -31.92 -6.24
C LEU A 649 13.21 -32.30 -6.32
N VAL A 650 14.05 -31.47 -6.98
CA VAL A 650 15.51 -31.68 -7.04
C VAL A 650 16.11 -31.72 -5.63
N PHE A 651 15.67 -30.82 -4.75
CA PHE A 651 16.21 -30.65 -3.40
C PHE A 651 15.36 -31.29 -2.29
N SER A 652 14.48 -32.25 -2.59
CA SER A 652 13.46 -32.89 -1.71
C SER A 652 13.87 -33.33 -0.29
N ARG A 653 15.15 -33.30 0.08
CA ARG A 653 15.65 -33.58 1.45
C ARG A 653 15.95 -32.31 2.27
N LYS A 654 15.74 -31.12 1.71
CA LYS A 654 15.89 -29.81 2.34
C LYS A 654 14.78 -28.88 1.84
N ASN A 655 14.34 -27.94 2.67
CA ASN A 655 13.66 -26.75 2.12
C ASN A 655 14.71 -25.86 1.47
N GLN A 656 14.39 -25.29 0.33
CA GLN A 656 15.19 -24.22 -0.27
C GLN A 656 14.92 -22.92 0.50
N VAL A 657 15.89 -22.02 0.58
CA VAL A 657 15.83 -20.76 1.34
C VAL A 657 16.01 -19.59 0.39
N PHE A 658 15.40 -18.45 0.72
CA PHE A 658 15.54 -17.17 0.00
C PHE A 658 15.40 -16.01 0.99
N ASP A 659 15.84 -14.81 0.59
CA ASP A 659 15.79 -13.63 1.44
C ASP A 659 14.36 -13.15 1.71
N LYS A 660 14.07 -12.85 2.98
CA LYS A 660 12.75 -12.41 3.43
C LYS A 660 12.48 -10.95 3.11
N GLY A 661 13.47 -10.07 3.32
CA GLY A 661 13.32 -8.62 3.15
C GLY A 661 12.95 -8.27 1.72
N ASN A 662 13.69 -8.80 0.75
CA ASN A 662 13.41 -8.59 -0.67
C ASN A 662 12.09 -9.24 -1.10
N ALA A 663 11.74 -10.42 -0.57
CA ALA A 663 10.47 -11.06 -0.86
C ALA A 663 9.26 -10.28 -0.32
N VAL A 664 9.38 -9.65 0.86
CA VAL A 664 8.31 -8.80 1.44
C VAL A 664 8.25 -7.42 0.80
N VAL A 665 9.38 -6.75 0.52
CA VAL A 665 9.38 -5.50 -0.26
C VAL A 665 8.72 -5.72 -1.63
N SER A 666 9.01 -6.85 -2.27
CA SER A 666 8.40 -7.22 -3.55
C SER A 666 6.90 -7.57 -3.41
N SER A 667 6.52 -8.27 -2.34
CA SER A 667 5.10 -8.53 -2.02
C SER A 667 4.32 -7.24 -1.74
N GLY A 668 4.93 -6.28 -1.05
CA GLY A 668 4.37 -4.96 -0.81
C GLY A 668 4.17 -4.15 -2.09
N MET A 669 5.08 -4.29 -3.07
CA MET A 669 4.94 -3.68 -4.40
C MET A 669 3.75 -4.27 -5.17
N LEU A 670 3.55 -5.60 -5.10
CA LEU A 670 2.37 -6.22 -5.69
C LEU A 670 1.07 -5.80 -4.98
N LEU A 671 1.04 -5.73 -3.65
CA LEU A 671 -0.12 -5.24 -2.90
C LEU A 671 -0.47 -3.78 -3.27
N MET A 672 0.54 -2.91 -3.33
CA MET A 672 0.39 -1.51 -3.77
C MET A 672 -0.17 -1.43 -5.21
N ALA A 673 0.28 -2.31 -6.11
CA ALA A 673 -0.23 -2.35 -7.47
C ALA A 673 -1.71 -2.76 -7.52
N VAL A 674 -2.09 -3.79 -6.76
CA VAL A 674 -3.48 -4.25 -6.68
C VAL A 674 -4.39 -3.19 -6.07
N ASN A 675 -3.94 -2.42 -5.09
CA ASN A 675 -4.71 -1.28 -4.57
C ASN A 675 -5.09 -0.31 -5.70
N GLY A 676 -4.13 0.02 -6.57
CA GLY A 676 -4.36 0.89 -7.73
C GLY A 676 -5.39 0.37 -8.74
N LEU A 677 -5.64 -0.94 -8.78
CA LEU A 677 -6.67 -1.56 -9.62
C LEU A 677 -8.01 -1.73 -8.90
N LEU A 678 -7.99 -2.04 -7.60
CA LEU A 678 -9.20 -2.25 -6.79
C LEU A 678 -10.01 -0.97 -6.63
N PHE A 679 -9.39 0.18 -6.34
CA PHE A 679 -10.15 1.41 -6.06
C PHE A 679 -10.99 1.90 -7.26
N PRO A 680 -10.47 1.99 -8.50
CA PRO A 680 -11.30 2.29 -9.67
C PRO A 680 -12.39 1.24 -9.92
N THR A 681 -12.07 -0.04 -9.75
CA THR A 681 -13.01 -1.15 -9.99
C THR A 681 -14.17 -1.16 -8.98
N PHE A 682 -13.91 -0.90 -7.69
CA PHE A 682 -14.97 -0.75 -6.68
C PHE A 682 -15.79 0.53 -6.87
N LEU A 683 -15.16 1.63 -7.29
CA LEU A 683 -15.87 2.89 -7.55
C LEU A 683 -16.84 2.71 -8.73
N HIS A 684 -16.38 2.15 -9.85
CA HIS A 684 -17.24 1.84 -11.01
C HIS A 684 -18.46 0.97 -10.63
N TYR A 685 -18.27 0.00 -9.73
CA TYR A 685 -19.36 -0.88 -9.26
C TYR A 685 -20.26 -0.25 -8.18
N THR A 686 -20.00 0.99 -7.78
CA THR A 686 -20.83 1.77 -6.83
C THR A 686 -21.34 3.11 -7.42
N TYR A 687 -20.97 3.45 -8.65
CA TYR A 687 -21.34 4.71 -9.31
C TYR A 687 -22.56 4.55 -10.22
N SER A 688 -23.46 5.53 -10.22
CA SER A 688 -24.63 5.54 -11.13
C SER A 688 -24.25 6.03 -12.53
N GLU A 689 -24.85 5.44 -13.57
CA GLU A 689 -24.48 5.60 -15.00
C GLU A 689 -24.38 7.04 -15.52
N VAL A 690 -25.03 8.01 -14.85
CA VAL A 690 -25.25 9.38 -15.34
C VAL A 690 -23.96 10.21 -15.46
N HIS A 691 -22.91 9.91 -14.68
CA HIS A 691 -21.66 10.71 -14.66
C HIS A 691 -20.35 9.91 -14.81
N ALA A 692 -20.42 8.57 -14.89
CA ALA A 692 -19.27 7.65 -14.75
C ALA A 692 -18.04 7.97 -15.65
N GLY A 693 -18.23 7.99 -16.97
CA GLY A 693 -17.14 7.78 -17.94
C GLY A 693 -16.02 8.84 -17.97
N SER A 694 -16.26 10.08 -17.54
CA SER A 694 -15.20 11.10 -17.48
C SER A 694 -14.40 11.06 -16.17
N SER A 695 -15.05 10.73 -15.06
CA SER A 695 -14.48 10.78 -13.71
C SER A 695 -13.61 9.55 -13.42
N GLU A 696 -14.10 8.35 -13.78
CA GLU A 696 -13.36 7.09 -13.65
C GLU A 696 -12.07 7.08 -14.48
N LEU A 697 -12.12 7.64 -15.69
CA LEU A 697 -10.96 7.74 -16.59
C LEU A 697 -9.95 8.79 -16.10
N ALA A 698 -10.41 9.86 -15.44
CA ALA A 698 -9.53 10.83 -14.78
C ALA A 698 -8.85 10.21 -13.55
N LEU A 699 -9.58 9.48 -12.71
CA LEU A 699 -9.03 8.73 -11.57
C LEU A 699 -8.00 7.70 -12.02
N SER A 700 -8.32 6.91 -13.04
CA SER A 700 -7.41 5.89 -13.60
C SER A 700 -6.09 6.48 -14.08
N ARG A 701 -6.11 7.65 -14.73
CA ARG A 701 -4.91 8.39 -15.14
C ARG A 701 -4.11 8.92 -13.95
N PHE A 702 -4.79 9.46 -12.93
CA PHE A 702 -4.15 9.96 -11.72
C PHE A 702 -3.45 8.85 -10.92
N ILE A 703 -4.14 7.74 -10.69
CA ILE A 703 -3.56 6.54 -10.05
C ILE A 703 -2.42 5.98 -10.89
N SER A 704 -2.54 5.96 -12.22
CA SER A 704 -1.45 5.55 -13.10
C SER A 704 -0.19 6.40 -12.92
N CYS A 705 -0.33 7.71 -12.72
CA CYS A 705 0.80 8.59 -12.39
C CYS A 705 1.43 8.25 -11.02
N ILE A 706 0.62 7.89 -10.02
CA ILE A 706 1.12 7.44 -8.70
C ILE A 706 1.87 6.10 -8.83
N MET A 707 1.33 5.13 -9.56
CA MET A 707 1.96 3.82 -9.75
C MET A 707 3.31 3.94 -10.49
N LEU A 708 3.38 4.76 -11.55
CA LEU A 708 4.63 5.06 -12.25
C LEU A 708 5.65 5.79 -11.35
N LEU A 709 5.20 6.68 -10.47
CA LEU A 709 6.07 7.35 -9.50
C LEU A 709 6.57 6.38 -8.41
N ALA A 710 5.72 5.49 -7.91
CA ALA A 710 6.12 4.41 -6.99
C ALA A 710 7.12 3.46 -7.66
N TYR A 711 6.94 3.14 -8.94
CA TYR A 711 7.87 2.32 -9.72
C TYR A 711 9.22 3.02 -9.94
N ALA A 712 9.22 4.33 -10.24
CA ALA A 712 10.46 5.11 -10.34
C ALA A 712 11.19 5.18 -8.99
N ALA A 713 10.47 5.30 -7.87
CA ALA A 713 11.04 5.25 -6.53
C ALA A 713 11.60 3.86 -6.18
N TYR A 714 10.95 2.78 -6.62
CA TYR A 714 11.43 1.39 -6.48
C TYR A 714 12.76 1.16 -7.24
N LEU A 715 12.83 1.59 -8.51
CA LEU A 715 14.08 1.53 -9.27
C LEU A 715 15.20 2.35 -8.61
N PHE A 716 14.89 3.54 -8.08
CA PHE A 716 15.85 4.34 -7.32
C PHE A 716 16.33 3.64 -6.05
N PHE A 717 15.41 3.01 -5.29
CA PHE A 717 15.73 2.25 -4.08
C PHE A 717 16.68 1.09 -4.39
N GLN A 718 16.36 0.24 -5.37
CA GLN A 718 17.20 -0.88 -5.78
C GLN A 718 18.58 -0.41 -6.30
N LEU A 719 18.59 0.51 -7.28
CA LEU A 719 19.82 0.85 -8.01
C LEU A 719 20.78 1.76 -7.22
N LYS A 720 20.32 2.44 -6.16
CA LYS A 720 21.13 3.38 -5.37
C LYS A 720 21.29 3.01 -3.89
N SER A 721 20.27 2.43 -3.27
CA SER A 721 20.22 2.24 -1.80
C SER A 721 20.47 0.80 -1.33
N GLN A 722 20.21 -0.20 -2.17
CA GLN A 722 20.63 -1.60 -1.96
C GLN A 722 21.55 -2.09 -3.11
N PRO A 723 22.63 -1.36 -3.46
CA PRO A 723 23.44 -1.68 -4.64
C PRO A 723 24.17 -3.01 -4.52
N SER A 724 24.49 -3.47 -3.31
CA SER A 724 25.04 -4.80 -3.04
C SER A 724 24.12 -5.90 -3.54
N PHE A 725 22.83 -5.86 -3.18
CA PHE A 725 21.89 -6.94 -3.50
C PHE A 725 21.67 -7.11 -5.01
N TYR A 726 21.37 -6.03 -5.74
CA TYR A 726 21.21 -6.12 -7.21
C TYR A 726 22.53 -6.43 -7.95
N THR A 727 23.67 -6.02 -7.37
CA THR A 727 24.99 -6.41 -7.90
C THR A 727 25.27 -7.89 -7.64
N GLU A 728 24.85 -8.44 -6.50
CA GLU A 728 24.93 -9.87 -6.20
C GLU A 728 23.98 -10.69 -7.08
N GLU A 729 22.72 -10.28 -7.28
CA GLU A 729 21.82 -10.96 -8.22
C GLU A 729 22.39 -10.97 -9.65
N THR A 730 22.82 -9.81 -10.16
CA THR A 730 23.40 -9.74 -11.51
C THR A 730 24.75 -10.44 -11.62
N ASN A 731 25.56 -10.53 -10.56
CA ASN A 731 26.79 -11.32 -10.57
C ASN A 731 26.52 -12.83 -10.45
N GLN A 732 25.56 -13.24 -9.63
CA GLN A 732 25.16 -14.66 -9.49
C GLN A 732 24.46 -15.20 -10.75
N ASN A 733 23.84 -14.34 -11.56
CA ASN A 733 23.43 -14.64 -12.93
C ASN A 733 24.67 -14.87 -13.83
N LYS A 734 25.61 -13.90 -13.89
CA LYS A 734 26.84 -14.00 -14.70
C LYS A 734 27.68 -15.25 -14.38
N GLU A 735 27.84 -15.59 -13.09
CA GLU A 735 28.56 -16.79 -12.64
C GLU A 735 27.94 -18.13 -13.10
N MET A 736 26.71 -18.11 -13.63
CA MET A 736 25.94 -19.32 -13.93
C MET A 736 25.45 -19.42 -15.39
N SER A 737 25.67 -18.36 -16.17
CA SER A 737 26.28 -18.45 -17.51
C SER A 737 27.72 -18.99 -17.41
N GLU A 738 28.35 -19.36 -18.54
CA GLU A 738 29.67 -20.00 -18.52
C GLU A 738 30.84 -19.00 -18.38
N GLY A 739 31.03 -18.46 -17.16
CA GLY A 739 32.19 -17.64 -16.76
C GLY A 739 31.97 -16.13 -16.87
N ASP A 740 33.04 -15.34 -16.68
CA ASP A 740 33.02 -13.88 -16.85
C ASP A 740 32.48 -13.53 -18.26
N GLU A 741 31.23 -13.08 -18.35
CA GLU A 741 30.61 -12.72 -19.63
C GLU A 741 31.31 -11.51 -20.28
N VAL A 742 32.30 -11.80 -21.10
CA VAL A 742 32.67 -10.96 -22.24
C VAL A 742 31.51 -11.06 -23.23
N PRO A 743 30.72 -9.99 -23.44
CA PRO A 743 29.50 -10.07 -24.24
C PRO A 743 29.76 -10.63 -25.64
N GLU A 744 28.99 -11.66 -26.02
CA GLU A 744 29.24 -12.53 -27.18
C GLU A 744 29.09 -11.81 -28.52
N ILE A 745 28.29 -10.74 -28.53
CA ILE A 745 27.98 -9.90 -29.69
C ILE A 745 28.36 -8.44 -29.39
N SER A 746 28.77 -7.68 -30.40
CA SER A 746 29.13 -6.27 -30.17
C SER A 746 27.91 -5.41 -29.80
N LYS A 747 28.12 -4.28 -29.10
CA LYS A 747 27.04 -3.34 -28.73
C LYS A 747 26.15 -2.96 -29.92
N TRP A 748 26.73 -2.77 -31.10
CA TRP A 748 25.99 -2.43 -32.32
C TRP A 748 25.22 -3.63 -32.89
N GLU A 749 25.78 -4.85 -32.82
CA GLU A 749 25.06 -6.06 -33.18
C GLU A 749 23.87 -6.32 -32.24
N ALA A 750 24.03 -6.08 -30.94
CA ALA A 750 22.94 -6.19 -29.97
C ALA A 750 21.80 -5.20 -30.29
N ILE A 751 22.11 -3.92 -30.56
CA ILE A 751 21.11 -2.91 -30.96
C ILE A 751 20.42 -3.30 -32.29
N ILE A 752 21.17 -3.80 -33.27
CA ILE A 752 20.62 -4.23 -34.57
C ILE A 752 19.70 -5.45 -34.39
N TRP A 753 20.11 -6.46 -33.63
CA TRP A 753 19.30 -7.64 -33.37
C TRP A 753 18.05 -7.33 -32.54
N LEU A 754 18.18 -6.51 -31.49
CA LEU A 754 17.04 -6.00 -30.72
C LEU A 754 16.02 -5.33 -31.66
N SER A 755 16.47 -4.41 -32.51
CA SER A 755 15.61 -3.69 -33.47
C SER A 755 14.90 -4.62 -34.47
N ILE A 756 15.63 -5.61 -35.03
CA ILE A 756 15.08 -6.59 -35.99
C ILE A 756 14.06 -7.50 -35.30
N LEU A 757 14.36 -7.98 -34.10
CA LEU A 757 13.49 -8.87 -33.34
C LEU A 757 12.23 -8.13 -32.87
N THR A 758 12.35 -6.90 -32.35
CA THR A 758 11.21 -6.03 -32.01
C THR A 758 10.31 -5.79 -33.22
N ALA A 759 10.87 -5.49 -34.40
CA ALA A 759 10.08 -5.29 -35.61
C ALA A 759 9.35 -6.56 -36.07
N TRP A 760 10.02 -7.72 -36.01
CA TRP A 760 9.44 -9.00 -36.42
C TRP A 760 8.38 -9.52 -35.43
N VAL A 761 8.59 -9.34 -34.12
CA VAL A 761 7.57 -9.54 -33.09
C VAL A 761 6.39 -8.61 -33.33
N SER A 762 6.59 -7.32 -33.56
CA SER A 762 5.49 -6.36 -33.82
C SER A 762 4.62 -6.74 -35.02
N ILE A 763 5.20 -7.32 -36.07
CA ILE A 763 4.45 -7.83 -37.23
C ILE A 763 3.58 -9.04 -36.82
N LEU A 764 4.16 -10.03 -36.14
CA LEU A 764 3.43 -11.22 -35.71
C LEU A 764 2.40 -10.92 -34.61
N SER A 765 2.67 -9.98 -33.71
CA SER A 765 1.74 -9.54 -32.66
C SER A 765 0.52 -8.83 -33.23
N GLY A 766 0.65 -8.05 -34.31
CA GLY A 766 -0.52 -7.48 -34.99
C GLY A 766 -1.41 -8.56 -35.59
N TYR A 767 -0.81 -9.48 -36.33
CA TYR A 767 -1.48 -10.66 -36.87
C TYR A 767 -2.13 -11.55 -35.78
N LEU A 768 -1.49 -11.71 -34.62
CA LEU A 768 -2.03 -12.41 -33.46
C LEU A 768 -3.25 -11.69 -32.88
N VAL A 769 -3.15 -10.38 -32.68
CA VAL A 769 -4.21 -9.53 -32.10
C VAL A 769 -5.46 -9.51 -32.99
N ASP A 770 -5.29 -9.34 -34.30
CA ASP A 770 -6.39 -9.39 -35.29
C ASP A 770 -7.07 -10.78 -35.37
N ALA A 771 -6.47 -11.82 -34.78
CA ALA A 771 -6.98 -13.19 -34.78
C ALA A 771 -7.71 -13.60 -33.49
N ILE A 772 -7.64 -12.82 -32.39
CA ILE A 772 -8.15 -13.20 -31.06
C ILE A 772 -9.65 -13.56 -31.09
N GLU A 773 -10.50 -12.66 -31.62
CA GLU A 773 -11.95 -12.91 -31.74
C GLU A 773 -12.25 -14.14 -32.61
N GLY A 774 -11.48 -14.31 -33.69
CA GLY A 774 -11.61 -15.44 -34.59
C GLY A 774 -11.20 -16.78 -33.96
N ALA A 775 -10.20 -16.76 -33.07
CA ALA A 775 -9.84 -17.92 -32.26
C ALA A 775 -10.92 -18.23 -31.22
N SER A 776 -11.47 -17.21 -30.54
CA SER A 776 -12.59 -17.37 -29.61
C SER A 776 -13.80 -18.05 -30.26
N VAL A 777 -14.25 -17.54 -31.41
CA VAL A 777 -15.37 -18.12 -32.18
C VAL A 777 -15.03 -19.51 -32.74
N SER A 778 -13.81 -19.72 -33.25
CA SER A 778 -13.40 -21.00 -33.83
C SER A 778 -13.17 -22.11 -32.80
N TRP A 779 -12.83 -21.78 -31.56
CA TRP A 779 -12.55 -22.75 -30.49
C TRP A 779 -13.70 -22.86 -29.47
N LYS A 780 -14.62 -21.89 -29.44
CA LYS A 780 -15.69 -21.75 -28.44
C LYS A 780 -15.15 -21.59 -27.02
N ILE A 781 -14.21 -20.66 -26.88
CA ILE A 781 -13.50 -20.33 -25.63
C ILE A 781 -13.59 -18.79 -25.45
N PRO A 782 -13.91 -18.26 -24.26
CA PRO A 782 -14.07 -16.81 -24.07
C PRO A 782 -12.76 -16.04 -24.31
N ILE A 783 -12.90 -14.76 -24.68
CA ILE A 783 -11.78 -13.86 -24.95
C ILE A 783 -10.98 -13.61 -23.67
N SER A 784 -11.65 -13.59 -22.50
CA SER A 784 -11.00 -13.58 -21.20
C SER A 784 -10.05 -14.75 -20.99
N PHE A 785 -10.47 -16.00 -21.20
CA PHE A 785 -9.56 -17.15 -21.09
C PHE A 785 -8.39 -17.09 -22.08
N ILE A 786 -8.63 -16.73 -23.35
CA ILE A 786 -7.55 -16.60 -24.34
C ILE A 786 -6.52 -15.54 -23.90
N SER A 787 -6.99 -14.41 -23.40
CA SER A 787 -6.15 -13.27 -23.05
C SER A 787 -5.43 -13.45 -21.70
N VAL A 788 -6.10 -14.01 -20.68
CA VAL A 788 -5.53 -14.22 -19.34
C VAL A 788 -4.63 -15.45 -19.28
N ILE A 789 -4.95 -16.52 -20.03
CA ILE A 789 -4.27 -17.82 -19.89
C ILE A 789 -3.34 -18.11 -21.08
N LEU A 790 -3.76 -17.88 -22.34
CA LEU A 790 -2.98 -18.34 -23.50
C LEU A 790 -1.91 -17.33 -23.96
N LEU A 791 -2.24 -16.04 -24.05
CA LEU A 791 -1.29 -15.01 -24.46
C LEU A 791 -0.05 -14.92 -23.54
N PRO A 792 -0.19 -14.86 -22.19
CA PRO A 792 0.94 -14.51 -21.33
C PRO A 792 1.91 -15.66 -21.09
N ILE A 793 1.45 -16.92 -21.23
CA ILE A 793 2.31 -18.11 -21.24
C ILE A 793 3.34 -18.04 -22.37
N VAL A 794 3.00 -17.42 -23.51
CA VAL A 794 3.90 -17.31 -24.66
C VAL A 794 4.82 -16.10 -24.63
N GLY A 795 4.33 -14.93 -24.17
CA GLY A 795 5.16 -13.74 -24.03
C GLY A 795 6.31 -13.99 -23.04
N ASN A 796 5.95 -14.44 -21.84
CA ASN A 796 6.88 -14.65 -20.73
C ASN A 796 7.62 -16.00 -20.79
N ALA A 797 7.40 -16.84 -21.82
CA ALA A 797 7.89 -18.24 -21.88
C ALA A 797 9.40 -18.41 -21.63
N ALA A 798 10.20 -17.42 -22.04
CA ALA A 798 11.63 -17.39 -21.82
C ALA A 798 11.99 -17.13 -20.33
N GLU A 799 11.32 -16.15 -19.71
CA GLU A 799 11.45 -15.84 -18.28
C GLU A 799 10.99 -17.02 -17.42
N HIS A 800 9.90 -17.68 -17.81
CA HIS A 800 9.35 -18.88 -17.16
C HIS A 800 10.40 -19.99 -17.08
N ALA A 801 11.04 -20.31 -18.22
CA ALA A 801 12.08 -21.32 -18.29
C ALA A 801 13.35 -20.92 -17.50
N GLY A 802 13.71 -19.64 -17.50
CA GLY A 802 14.82 -19.08 -16.72
C GLY A 802 14.59 -19.24 -15.22
N ALA A 803 13.47 -18.76 -14.70
CA ALA A 803 13.11 -18.83 -13.28
C ALA A 803 13.09 -20.29 -12.76
N ILE A 804 12.49 -21.22 -13.51
CA ILE A 804 12.46 -22.64 -13.15
C ILE A 804 13.89 -23.23 -13.14
N MET A 805 14.74 -22.87 -14.11
CA MET A 805 16.13 -23.31 -14.15
C MET A 805 16.94 -22.77 -12.96
N PHE A 806 16.72 -21.53 -12.53
CA PHE A 806 17.41 -20.96 -11.35
C PHE A 806 17.01 -21.71 -10.06
N ALA A 807 15.72 -22.01 -9.87
CA ALA A 807 15.25 -22.81 -8.74
C ALA A 807 15.83 -24.24 -8.73
N MET A 808 15.94 -24.88 -9.90
CA MET A 808 16.58 -26.20 -10.05
C MET A 808 18.10 -26.18 -9.82
N LYS A 809 18.74 -25.00 -9.80
CA LYS A 809 20.16 -24.79 -9.48
C LYS A 809 20.39 -24.23 -8.05
N ASP A 810 19.37 -24.30 -7.18
CA ASP A 810 19.37 -23.80 -5.80
C ASP A 810 19.55 -22.28 -5.63
N LYS A 811 19.31 -21.49 -6.69
CA LYS A 811 19.30 -20.02 -6.63
C LYS A 811 17.86 -19.49 -6.67
N LEU A 812 17.15 -19.59 -5.55
CA LEU A 812 15.75 -19.14 -5.47
C LEU A 812 15.58 -17.63 -5.52
N ASP A 813 16.51 -16.85 -4.98
CA ASP A 813 16.43 -15.38 -5.03
C ASP A 813 16.37 -14.88 -6.48
N LEU A 814 17.21 -15.42 -7.37
CA LEU A 814 17.16 -15.15 -8.81
C LEU A 814 15.84 -15.60 -9.46
N SER A 815 15.29 -16.74 -9.02
CA SER A 815 14.01 -17.26 -9.51
C SER A 815 12.85 -16.34 -9.15
N LEU A 816 12.87 -15.82 -7.91
CA LEU A 816 11.93 -14.84 -7.37
C LEU A 816 12.10 -13.48 -8.06
N GLY A 817 13.34 -13.01 -8.24
CA GLY A 817 13.68 -11.77 -8.93
C GLY A 817 13.17 -11.74 -10.37
N VAL A 818 13.23 -12.87 -11.10
CA VAL A 818 12.60 -12.99 -12.42
C VAL A 818 11.07 -12.97 -12.31
N ALA A 819 10.46 -13.93 -11.59
CA ALA A 819 9.00 -14.07 -11.60
C ALA A 819 8.26 -12.88 -10.96
N ILE A 820 8.71 -12.44 -9.78
CA ILE A 820 8.09 -11.34 -9.04
C ILE A 820 8.54 -9.98 -9.59
N GLY A 821 9.80 -9.83 -10.02
CA GLY A 821 10.29 -8.60 -10.65
C GLY A 821 9.55 -8.29 -11.97
N SER A 822 9.38 -9.30 -12.84
CA SER A 822 8.53 -9.19 -14.03
C SER A 822 7.09 -8.81 -13.65
N SER A 823 6.50 -9.46 -12.63
CA SER A 823 5.16 -9.12 -12.12
C SER A 823 5.03 -7.68 -11.61
N ILE A 824 6.05 -7.14 -10.93
CA ILE A 824 6.10 -5.74 -10.49
C ILE A 824 6.23 -4.79 -11.68
N GLN A 825 7.03 -5.13 -12.68
CA GLN A 825 7.18 -4.35 -13.90
C GLN A 825 5.88 -4.30 -14.71
N ILE A 826 5.17 -5.42 -14.87
CA ILE A 826 3.87 -5.46 -15.55
C ILE A 826 2.85 -4.61 -14.79
N SER A 827 2.73 -4.82 -13.48
CA SER A 827 1.67 -4.20 -12.67
C SER A 827 1.91 -2.71 -12.37
N MET A 828 3.13 -2.30 -12.03
CA MET A 828 3.46 -0.93 -11.62
C MET A 828 4.05 -0.06 -12.74
N PHE A 829 4.45 -0.65 -13.86
CA PHE A 829 4.88 0.08 -15.06
C PHE A 829 4.00 -0.20 -16.28
N ALA A 830 3.88 -1.43 -16.77
CA ALA A 830 3.22 -1.69 -18.05
C ALA A 830 1.72 -1.34 -18.07
N VAL A 831 0.96 -1.72 -17.04
CA VAL A 831 -0.47 -1.36 -16.89
C VAL A 831 -0.70 0.16 -16.86
N PRO A 832 -0.10 0.93 -15.93
CA PRO A 832 -0.30 2.38 -15.90
C PRO A 832 0.32 3.10 -17.11
N PHE A 833 1.40 2.56 -17.70
CA PHE A 833 1.92 3.07 -18.98
C PHE A 833 0.93 2.88 -20.13
N CYS A 834 0.20 1.76 -20.18
CA CYS A 834 -0.88 1.55 -21.17
C CYS A 834 -2.04 2.54 -20.99
N VAL A 835 -2.41 2.94 -19.76
CA VAL A 835 -3.37 4.03 -19.52
C VAL A 835 -2.86 5.36 -20.06
N MET A 836 -1.58 5.68 -19.84
CA MET A 836 -0.97 6.93 -20.33
C MET A 836 -0.83 6.95 -21.86
N ILE A 837 -0.43 5.83 -22.48
CA ILE A 837 -0.41 5.68 -23.95
C ILE A 837 -1.82 5.74 -24.53
N GLY A 838 -2.80 5.10 -23.90
CA GLY A 838 -4.22 5.23 -24.26
C GLY A 838 -4.68 6.68 -24.27
N TRP A 839 -4.34 7.45 -23.22
CA TRP A 839 -4.63 8.88 -23.18
C TRP A 839 -3.97 9.66 -24.33
N MET A 840 -2.69 9.41 -24.64
CA MET A 840 -2.01 10.03 -25.79
C MET A 840 -2.66 9.66 -27.13
N MET A 841 -3.18 8.43 -27.26
CA MET A 841 -3.87 7.92 -28.44
C MET A 841 -5.36 8.28 -28.50
N SER A 842 -5.89 9.00 -27.49
CA SER A 842 -7.33 9.26 -27.29
C SER A 842 -8.20 7.99 -27.14
N ALA A 843 -7.60 6.87 -26.75
CA ALA A 843 -8.29 5.64 -26.37
C ALA A 843 -8.68 5.67 -24.88
N GLN A 844 -9.82 5.05 -24.54
CA GLN A 844 -10.37 5.00 -23.18
C GLN A 844 -9.79 3.84 -22.36
N MET A 845 -8.46 3.71 -22.31
CA MET A 845 -7.81 2.74 -21.42
C MET A 845 -7.89 3.22 -19.97
N ASP A 846 -8.44 2.40 -19.09
CA ASP A 846 -8.64 2.66 -17.68
C ASP A 846 -8.10 1.52 -16.78
N LEU A 847 -8.24 1.69 -15.46
CA LEU A 847 -7.86 0.71 -14.45
C LEU A 847 -9.05 -0.11 -13.91
N ASN A 848 -10.16 -0.19 -14.65
CA ASN A 848 -11.32 -1.01 -14.31
C ASN A 848 -11.15 -2.45 -14.85
N PHE A 849 -10.62 -3.34 -14.00
CA PHE A 849 -10.37 -4.73 -14.39
C PHE A 849 -11.56 -5.65 -14.12
N GLN A 850 -12.73 -5.10 -13.77
CA GLN A 850 -13.91 -5.84 -13.26
C GLN A 850 -13.68 -6.54 -11.92
N LEU A 851 -14.76 -6.70 -11.15
CA LEU A 851 -14.68 -7.17 -9.76
C LEU A 851 -14.13 -8.60 -9.65
N PHE A 852 -14.53 -9.51 -10.55
CA PHE A 852 -14.08 -10.91 -10.53
C PHE A 852 -12.55 -11.03 -10.73
N GLU A 853 -11.99 -10.35 -11.73
CA GLU A 853 -10.57 -10.46 -12.05
C GLU A 853 -9.72 -9.78 -10.98
N THR A 854 -10.12 -8.58 -10.54
CA THR A 854 -9.36 -7.81 -9.56
C THR A 854 -9.40 -8.46 -8.18
N ALA A 855 -10.52 -9.08 -7.79
CA ALA A 855 -10.60 -9.92 -6.59
C ALA A 855 -9.73 -11.19 -6.73
N THR A 856 -9.72 -11.83 -7.91
CA THR A 856 -8.85 -12.98 -8.19
C THR A 856 -7.37 -12.61 -8.05
N LEU A 857 -6.97 -11.45 -8.57
CA LEU A 857 -5.61 -10.94 -8.45
C LEU A 857 -5.25 -10.58 -6.99
N PHE A 858 -6.16 -9.94 -6.25
CA PHE A 858 -5.98 -9.61 -4.83
C PHE A 858 -5.79 -10.85 -3.95
N ILE A 859 -6.68 -11.84 -4.07
CA ILE A 859 -6.56 -13.12 -3.35
C ILE A 859 -5.25 -13.81 -3.72
N THR A 860 -4.88 -13.78 -5.01
CA THR A 860 -3.62 -14.38 -5.49
C THR A 860 -2.38 -13.71 -4.87
N VAL A 861 -2.30 -12.37 -4.90
CA VAL A 861 -1.16 -11.63 -4.33
C VAL A 861 -1.06 -11.87 -2.82
N ILE A 862 -2.19 -11.93 -2.10
CA ILE A 862 -2.22 -12.27 -0.67
C ILE A 862 -1.68 -13.69 -0.42
N VAL A 863 -2.14 -14.70 -1.17
CA VAL A 863 -1.67 -16.10 -1.03
C VAL A 863 -0.17 -16.20 -1.31
N VAL A 864 0.32 -15.55 -2.38
CA VAL A 864 1.73 -15.53 -2.74
C VAL A 864 2.56 -14.84 -1.65
N ALA A 865 2.13 -13.67 -1.16
CA ALA A 865 2.81 -12.94 -0.10
C ALA A 865 2.90 -13.77 1.20
N PHE A 866 1.82 -14.45 1.61
CA PHE A 866 1.86 -15.40 2.75
C PHE A 866 2.86 -16.54 2.54
N PHE A 867 2.93 -17.11 1.32
CA PHE A 867 3.87 -18.20 1.02
C PHE A 867 5.34 -17.74 1.08
N LEU A 868 5.60 -16.47 0.78
CA LEU A 868 6.92 -15.84 0.75
C LEU A 868 7.48 -15.47 2.13
N GLN A 869 6.64 -15.02 3.07
CA GLN A 869 7.04 -14.60 4.43
C GLN A 869 7.91 -15.62 5.19
N GLU A 870 7.68 -16.91 4.96
CA GLU A 870 8.47 -17.96 5.60
C GLU A 870 9.94 -17.98 5.17
N GLY A 871 10.32 -17.33 4.06
CA GLY A 871 11.69 -17.34 3.51
C GLY A 871 12.15 -18.73 3.06
N THR A 872 11.22 -19.67 2.90
CA THR A 872 11.52 -21.05 2.51
C THR A 872 10.50 -21.61 1.53
N SER A 873 10.98 -22.46 0.63
CA SER A 873 10.23 -23.10 -0.44
C SER A 873 10.39 -24.62 -0.37
N ASN A 874 9.38 -25.32 -0.89
CA ASN A 874 9.35 -26.77 -1.05
C ASN A 874 8.36 -27.14 -2.17
N TYR A 875 8.41 -28.39 -2.63
CA TYR A 875 7.58 -28.85 -3.74
C TYR A 875 6.08 -28.79 -3.45
N PHE A 876 5.65 -28.89 -2.18
CA PHE A 876 4.25 -28.84 -1.81
C PHE A 876 3.68 -27.41 -1.95
N LYS A 877 4.44 -26.39 -1.51
CA LYS A 877 4.12 -24.98 -1.81
C LYS A 877 4.01 -24.75 -3.33
N GLY A 878 4.97 -25.26 -4.10
CA GLY A 878 4.94 -25.16 -5.56
C GLY A 878 3.70 -25.79 -6.19
N LEU A 879 3.35 -27.01 -5.75
CA LEU A 879 2.15 -27.71 -6.20
C LEU A 879 0.86 -26.95 -5.85
N MET A 880 0.78 -26.35 -4.65
CA MET A 880 -0.38 -25.52 -4.27
C MET A 880 -0.55 -24.31 -5.20
N LEU A 881 0.54 -23.59 -5.53
CA LEU A 881 0.48 -22.45 -6.45
C LEU A 881 0.08 -22.86 -7.88
N ILE A 882 0.57 -24.01 -8.37
CA ILE A 882 0.14 -24.58 -9.66
C ILE A 882 -1.36 -24.93 -9.63
N LEU A 883 -1.85 -25.56 -8.55
CA LEU A 883 -3.26 -25.88 -8.40
C LEU A 883 -4.14 -24.63 -8.30
N CYS A 884 -3.67 -23.56 -7.63
CA CYS A 884 -4.32 -22.25 -7.65
C CYS A 884 -4.40 -21.69 -9.08
N TYR A 885 -3.33 -21.75 -9.88
CA TYR A 885 -3.38 -21.32 -11.28
C TYR A 885 -4.40 -22.11 -12.10
N LEU A 886 -4.47 -23.43 -11.91
CA LEU A 886 -5.44 -24.28 -12.62
C LEU A 886 -6.89 -24.01 -12.19
N ILE A 887 -7.13 -23.66 -10.92
CA ILE A 887 -8.45 -23.21 -10.43
C ILE A 887 -8.81 -21.87 -11.10
N VAL A 888 -7.89 -20.90 -11.10
CA VAL A 888 -8.08 -19.58 -11.74
C VAL A 888 -8.36 -19.73 -13.24
N ALA A 889 -7.59 -20.56 -13.95
CA ALA A 889 -7.81 -20.86 -15.36
C ALA A 889 -9.18 -21.50 -15.61
N ALA A 890 -9.62 -22.43 -14.75
CA ALA A 890 -10.94 -23.03 -14.84
C ALA A 890 -12.07 -22.01 -14.55
N SER A 891 -11.87 -21.07 -13.63
CA SER A 891 -12.81 -19.97 -13.39
C SER A 891 -12.92 -19.04 -14.60
N PHE A 892 -11.79 -18.62 -15.19
CA PHE A 892 -11.78 -17.82 -16.43
C PHE A 892 -12.33 -18.57 -17.65
N PHE A 893 -12.33 -19.90 -17.67
CA PHE A 893 -12.95 -20.70 -18.74
C PHE A 893 -14.50 -20.69 -18.66
N VAL A 894 -15.05 -20.54 -17.45
CA VAL A 894 -16.50 -20.52 -17.18
C VAL A 894 -17.04 -19.08 -17.05
N HIS A 895 -16.16 -18.09 -16.89
CA HIS A 895 -16.53 -16.69 -16.87
C HIS A 895 -17.07 -16.25 -18.24
N GLU A 896 -18.33 -15.84 -18.29
CA GLU A 896 -18.94 -15.29 -19.50
C GLU A 896 -18.51 -13.83 -19.66
N ASP A 897 -17.83 -13.52 -20.77
CA ASP A 897 -17.49 -12.13 -21.12
C ASP A 897 -18.81 -11.32 -21.24
N PRO A 898 -19.01 -10.24 -20.45
CA PRO A 898 -20.29 -9.52 -20.45
C PRO A 898 -20.60 -8.95 -21.83
N HIS A 899 -21.88 -9.02 -22.22
CA HIS A 899 -22.35 -8.98 -23.61
C HIS A 899 -21.60 -8.01 -24.54
N GLN A 900 -21.06 -8.56 -25.62
CA GLN A 900 -20.38 -7.84 -26.69
C GLN A 900 -21.31 -6.80 -27.35
N GLY A 901 -21.22 -5.54 -26.90
CA GLY A 901 -21.87 -4.37 -27.51
C GLY A 901 -21.26 -3.92 -28.85
N TRP A 902 -20.69 -4.85 -29.63
CA TRP A 902 -19.98 -4.60 -30.88
C TRP A 902 -20.85 -4.99 -32.07
N CYS A 903 -21.63 -4.03 -32.59
CA CYS A 903 -22.49 -4.15 -33.78
C CYS A 903 -22.50 -2.85 -34.60
#